data_AF-A0A6A4T031-F1
#
_entry.id   AF-A0A6A4T031-F1
#
_cell.length_a   1.000
_cell.length_b   1.000
_cell.length_c   1.000
_cell.angle_alpha   90.00
_cell.angle_beta   90.00
_cell.angle_gamma   90.00
#
_symmetry.space_group_name_H-M   'P 1'
#
loop_
_entity.id
_entity.type
_entity.pdbx_description
1 polymer ?
#
loop_
_entity_poly.entity_id
_entity_poly.type
_entity_poly.pdbx_seq_one_letter_code
_entity_poly.pdbx_strand_id
1 'polypeptide(L)'
;MAEDVTQKLLRDIADCECFSLQLDKSTDYSPLIQRVKPSVTTIKVWPAGTDSLLQDKFHHTDWSMFASQATCGSHTDIDTYTSSVLDYINTTVGSVTTWKQITTYPNQKPWMNKEVRLLLKARNIAFRSGDALAYSISRANLRRGIIKAKHCYKLKVEEHFSNSDPRRMWQGIQAISDYKPSNSTPITTDVSFLNELNHFYARFDRDNRETQTTTRPPSDDQPLSLTSSDVHAALSQINVRKAAGPDGTPGRVLRGCAEQLTGVFTDIFNLSLAQAAVPACFKATSIVPVPKHSSPTGLNDYRPVALTPIIMKCFERLVLAHLKNCLPPTLDSYQFAYRSNRSTEDAVSTVLHSVLTHLDNNNTYARMLFVDFSSAFNTVIPSKLNTKLGDLGFNNPLRHWLMDFLTNRPQYVKSGHTCSTTITLNTGVPQGCVLSPFLYSLFTHDCRPVHGSNTIIKFADDTPVIGLISNNDETAYREEVQHLAAWCADNNLLLNTSKTKELIVDFRRKRGSTHNPIHINGMAVERVSSFKFLGTHITEDLSWSTNTSSLLFTELDKNIISTPLAHFIQQLQNTIGFMRTTLMHPNGNTLHPPTFAETVIRNKDKYSEYFSSNHRKRKRKDHEYTNSPNTPSLIPVVIDNIKHSIFTTNKSIFEELIRCTPDISIKNPKTHSSTQKLHMARQEKPHQPPLNNKPNS
;
A
#
# COMPACT_ATOMS: atom_id res chain seq x y z
N MET A 1 -7.81 47.72 -15.16
CA MET A 1 -6.84 46.60 -15.06
C MET A 1 -7.49 45.26 -14.73
N ALA A 2 -8.41 45.16 -13.76
CA ALA A 2 -9.15 43.91 -13.49
C ALA A 2 -10.18 43.53 -14.57
N GLU A 3 -10.82 44.50 -15.23
CA GLU A 3 -11.77 44.23 -16.33
C GLU A 3 -11.08 43.78 -17.63
N ASP A 4 -9.90 44.33 -17.96
CA ASP A 4 -9.13 43.95 -19.15
C ASP A 4 -8.57 42.52 -19.08
N VAL A 5 -8.16 42.07 -17.88
CA VAL A 5 -7.70 40.69 -17.67
C VAL A 5 -8.86 39.71 -17.79
N THR A 6 -10.06 40.11 -17.36
CA THR A 6 -11.27 39.28 -17.42
C THR A 6 -11.81 39.17 -18.85
N GLN A 7 -11.74 40.26 -19.64
CA GLN A 7 -12.07 40.25 -21.07
C GLN A 7 -11.05 39.49 -21.93
N LYS A 8 -9.76 39.51 -21.55
CA LYS A 8 -8.72 38.71 -22.20
C LYS A 8 -8.89 37.21 -21.90
N LEU A 9 -9.20 36.85 -20.65
CA LEU A 9 -9.50 35.46 -20.26
C LEU A 9 -10.75 34.91 -20.99
N LEU A 10 -11.79 35.72 -21.16
CA LEU A 10 -13.02 35.32 -21.87
C LEU A 10 -12.81 35.18 -23.39
N ARG A 11 -11.90 35.97 -24.00
CA ARG A 11 -11.49 35.80 -25.40
C ARG A 11 -10.61 34.56 -25.60
N ASP A 12 -9.65 34.32 -24.71
CA ASP A 12 -8.78 33.14 -24.76
C ASP A 12 -9.56 31.82 -24.52
N ILE A 13 -10.68 31.88 -23.77
CA ILE A 13 -11.62 30.76 -23.57
C ILE A 13 -12.52 30.53 -24.80
N ALA A 14 -12.96 31.60 -25.47
CA ALA A 14 -13.78 31.50 -26.68
C ALA A 14 -12.98 30.96 -27.89
N ASP A 15 -11.69 31.30 -28.00
CA ASP A 15 -10.81 30.77 -29.06
C ASP A 15 -10.47 29.26 -28.88
N CYS A 16 -10.69 28.70 -27.69
CA CYS A 16 -10.55 27.26 -27.44
C CYS A 16 -11.73 26.41 -27.97
N GLU A 17 -12.85 27.01 -28.37
CA GLU A 17 -14.02 26.29 -28.91
C GLU A 17 -13.83 25.80 -30.36
N CYS A 18 -12.72 26.11 -31.03
CA CYS A 18 -12.47 25.68 -32.41
C CYS A 18 -11.97 24.24 -32.59
N PHE A 19 -11.78 23.44 -31.53
CA PHE A 19 -11.58 21.99 -31.68
C PHE A 19 -12.92 21.24 -31.63
N SER A 20 -13.77 21.51 -32.62
CA SER A 20 -14.90 20.65 -32.93
C SER A 20 -14.38 19.33 -33.50
N LEU A 21 -14.01 18.39 -32.62
CA LEU A 21 -13.79 17.00 -33.00
C LEU A 21 -15.12 16.45 -33.52
N GLN A 22 -15.29 16.47 -34.84
CA GLN A 22 -16.23 15.59 -35.54
C GLN A 22 -15.84 14.14 -35.21
N LEU A 23 -16.40 13.63 -34.11
CA LEU A 23 -16.28 12.23 -33.74
C LEU A 23 -17.21 11.42 -34.65
N ASP A 24 -16.60 10.88 -35.69
CA ASP A 24 -17.18 9.92 -36.61
C ASP A 24 -17.72 8.71 -35.82
N LYS A 25 -19.01 8.42 -35.99
CA LYS A 25 -19.71 7.30 -35.35
C LYS A 25 -19.33 5.99 -36.03
N SER A 26 -18.08 5.52 -35.91
CA SER A 26 -17.69 4.22 -36.50
C SER A 26 -16.43 3.54 -35.96
N THR A 27 -15.97 3.79 -34.74
CA THR A 27 -14.87 2.96 -34.19
C THR A 27 -15.41 1.70 -33.53
N ASP A 28 -15.56 0.64 -34.33
CA ASP A 28 -15.81 -0.73 -33.87
C ASP A 28 -14.65 -1.17 -32.97
N TYR A 29 -14.89 -1.31 -31.65
CA TYR A 29 -13.86 -1.68 -30.69
C TYR A 29 -13.35 -3.10 -30.98
N SER A 30 -12.16 -3.17 -31.58
CA SER A 30 -11.43 -4.42 -31.80
C SER A 30 -10.52 -4.69 -30.59
N PRO A 31 -10.76 -5.73 -29.78
CA PRO A 31 -9.92 -5.99 -28.61
C PRO A 31 -8.49 -6.33 -29.04
N LEU A 32 -7.52 -5.60 -28.50
CA LEU A 32 -6.10 -5.84 -28.69
C LEU A 32 -5.74 -7.26 -28.23
N ILE A 33 -5.49 -8.16 -29.18
CA ILE A 33 -5.01 -9.51 -28.89
C ILE A 33 -3.52 -9.41 -28.56
N GLN A 34 -3.15 -9.67 -27.31
CA GLN A 34 -1.74 -9.77 -26.93
C GLN A 34 -1.13 -11.03 -27.53
N ARG A 35 -0.24 -10.87 -28.52
CA ARG A 35 0.50 -11.95 -29.18
C ARG A 35 1.78 -12.31 -28.41
N VAL A 36 1.66 -12.56 -27.10
CA VAL A 36 2.79 -12.96 -26.24
C VAL A 36 2.80 -14.48 -26.08
N LYS A 37 3.98 -15.09 -25.95
CA LYS A 37 4.08 -16.53 -25.65
C LYS A 37 3.43 -16.84 -24.29
N PRO A 38 2.77 -17.99 -24.12
CA PRO A 38 2.25 -18.41 -22.82
C PRO A 38 3.37 -18.48 -21.78
N SER A 39 3.15 -17.89 -20.61
CA SER A 39 4.11 -17.98 -19.50
C SER A 39 3.92 -19.31 -18.78
N VAL A 40 5.01 -20.03 -18.54
CA VAL A 40 4.98 -21.29 -17.81
C VAL A 40 5.60 -21.09 -16.43
N THR A 41 4.87 -21.43 -15.38
CA THR A 41 5.31 -21.26 -13.99
C THR A 41 5.08 -22.55 -13.21
N THR A 42 6.10 -22.98 -12.46
CA THR A 42 5.99 -24.13 -11.56
C THR A 42 5.53 -23.63 -10.20
N ILE A 43 4.42 -24.19 -9.70
CA ILE A 43 3.86 -23.82 -8.40
C ILE A 43 3.76 -25.04 -7.48
N LYS A 44 3.92 -24.80 -6.18
CA LYS A 44 3.67 -25.80 -5.13
C LYS A 44 2.16 -25.94 -4.93
N VAL A 45 1.64 -27.13 -5.13
CA VAL A 45 0.23 -27.49 -5.00
C VAL A 45 0.03 -28.26 -3.71
N TRP A 46 -1.12 -27.99 -3.10
CA TRP A 46 -1.61 -28.62 -1.88
C TRP A 46 -2.77 -29.54 -2.28
N PRO A 47 -2.54 -30.86 -2.38
CA PRO A 47 -3.60 -31.83 -2.62
C PRO A 47 -4.78 -31.70 -1.65
N ALA A 48 -5.92 -32.32 -2.01
CA ALA A 48 -7.04 -32.42 -1.08
C ALA A 48 -6.63 -33.27 0.13
N GLY A 49 -7.02 -32.85 1.34
CA GLY A 49 -6.64 -33.53 2.59
C GLY A 49 -5.25 -33.17 3.14
N THR A 50 -4.45 -32.36 2.44
CA THR A 50 -3.11 -31.97 2.93
C THR A 50 -3.15 -31.29 4.29
N ASP A 51 -4.12 -30.41 4.54
CA ASP A 51 -4.21 -29.68 5.81
C ASP A 51 -4.45 -30.67 6.98
N SER A 52 -5.36 -31.64 6.81
CA SER A 52 -5.63 -32.68 7.81
C SER A 52 -4.43 -33.61 8.05
N LEU A 53 -3.72 -34.00 6.99
CA LEU A 53 -2.51 -34.82 7.12
C LEU A 53 -1.40 -34.09 7.88
N LEU A 54 -1.27 -32.77 7.69
CA LEU A 54 -0.31 -31.97 8.45
C LEU A 54 -0.71 -31.85 9.91
N GLN A 55 -1.99 -31.57 10.18
CA GLN A 55 -2.51 -31.52 11.55
C GLN A 55 -2.26 -32.83 12.28
N ASP A 56 -2.56 -33.98 11.66
CA ASP A 56 -2.33 -35.31 12.24
C ASP A 56 -0.84 -35.57 12.54
N LYS A 57 0.06 -35.27 11.59
CA LYS A 57 1.51 -35.41 11.80
C LYS A 57 2.01 -34.52 12.94
N PHE A 58 1.60 -33.26 12.98
CA PHE A 58 2.04 -32.31 14.01
C PHE A 58 1.42 -32.59 15.38
N HIS A 59 0.21 -33.14 15.43
CA HIS A 59 -0.44 -33.56 16.66
C HIS A 59 0.33 -34.69 17.36
N HIS A 60 0.91 -35.62 16.58
CA HIS A 60 1.69 -36.75 17.10
C HIS A 60 3.20 -36.46 17.21
N THR A 61 3.63 -35.23 16.91
CA THR A 61 5.03 -34.83 17.04
C THR A 61 5.34 -34.51 18.50
N ASP A 62 6.35 -35.17 19.07
CA ASP A 62 6.93 -34.76 20.35
C ASP A 62 7.86 -33.55 20.14
N TRP A 63 7.33 -32.35 20.33
CA TRP A 63 8.07 -31.10 20.16
C TRP A 63 9.18 -30.91 21.21
N SER A 64 9.08 -31.57 22.37
CA SER A 64 10.07 -31.44 23.45
C SER A 64 11.43 -32.05 23.08
N MET A 65 11.44 -32.99 22.11
CA MET A 65 12.66 -33.58 21.57
C MET A 65 13.59 -32.52 20.97
N PHE A 66 13.05 -31.53 20.25
CA PHE A 66 13.86 -30.46 19.64
C PHE A 66 14.50 -29.55 20.69
N ALA A 67 13.77 -29.25 21.77
CA ALA A 67 14.29 -28.45 22.88
C ALA A 67 15.40 -29.22 23.63
N SER A 68 15.19 -30.52 23.91
CA SER A 68 16.19 -31.34 24.60
C SER A 68 17.47 -31.53 23.78
N GLN A 69 17.36 -31.70 22.46
CA GLN A 69 18.52 -31.78 21.56
C GLN A 69 19.31 -30.47 21.48
N ALA A 70 18.63 -29.32 21.59
CA ALA A 70 19.27 -28.01 21.61
C ALA A 70 19.80 -27.62 23.01
N THR A 71 19.58 -28.44 24.04
CA THR A 71 19.96 -28.13 25.42
C THR A 71 21.27 -28.83 25.79
N CYS A 72 22.24 -28.05 26.24
CA CYS A 72 23.49 -28.53 26.82
C CYS A 72 23.59 -28.06 28.28
N GLY A 73 23.47 -28.98 29.23
CA GLY A 73 23.42 -28.65 30.65
C GLY A 73 22.16 -27.86 31.00
N SER A 74 22.33 -26.64 31.51
CA SER A 74 21.22 -25.73 31.86
C SER A 74 20.89 -24.70 30.76
N HIS A 75 21.60 -24.73 29.63
CA HIS A 75 21.43 -23.76 28.56
C HIS A 75 20.82 -24.40 27.31
N THR A 76 19.69 -23.86 26.86
CA THR A 76 19.06 -24.21 25.58
C THR A 76 19.49 -23.21 24.52
N ASP A 77 20.16 -23.69 23.47
CA ASP A 77 20.52 -22.88 22.31
C ASP A 77 19.26 -22.58 21.46
N ILE A 78 18.82 -21.33 21.51
CA ILE A 78 17.61 -20.87 20.83
C ILE A 78 17.72 -20.96 19.30
N ASP A 79 18.92 -20.82 18.74
CA ASP A 79 19.16 -20.88 17.29
C ASP A 79 18.96 -22.30 16.76
N THR A 80 19.61 -23.27 17.41
CA THR A 80 19.47 -24.70 17.08
C THR A 80 18.05 -25.18 17.31
N TYR A 81 17.42 -24.81 18.44
CA TYR A 81 16.04 -25.21 18.74
C TYR A 81 15.07 -24.70 17.66
N THR A 82 15.12 -23.40 17.37
CA THR A 82 14.19 -22.77 16.42
C THR A 82 14.40 -23.30 15.00
N SER A 83 15.65 -23.41 14.55
CA SER A 83 15.96 -23.86 13.19
C SER A 83 15.54 -25.32 12.98
N SER A 84 15.76 -26.19 13.97
CA SER A 84 15.35 -27.61 13.90
C SER A 84 13.83 -27.77 13.79
N VAL A 85 13.08 -26.97 14.56
CA VAL A 85 11.60 -26.95 14.50
C VAL A 85 11.12 -26.49 13.11
N LEU A 86 11.68 -25.40 12.58
CA LEU A 86 11.32 -24.90 11.25
C LEU A 86 11.69 -25.87 10.14
N ASP A 87 12.85 -26.51 10.21
CA ASP A 87 13.29 -27.50 9.23
C ASP A 87 12.38 -28.74 9.24
N TYR A 88 11.97 -29.20 10.42
CA TYR A 88 11.00 -30.29 10.53
C TYR A 88 9.64 -29.91 9.93
N ILE A 89 9.13 -28.70 10.21
CA ILE A 89 7.89 -28.19 9.62
C ILE A 89 8.02 -28.16 8.09
N ASN A 90 9.10 -27.58 7.55
CA ASN A 90 9.31 -27.45 6.12
C ASN A 90 9.46 -28.79 5.41
N THR A 91 10.18 -29.73 6.03
CA THR A 91 10.34 -31.11 5.53
C THR A 91 8.99 -31.82 5.50
N THR A 92 8.21 -31.70 6.57
CA THR A 92 6.87 -32.28 6.66
C THR A 92 5.95 -31.71 5.59
N VAL A 93 5.97 -30.40 5.38
CA VAL A 93 5.24 -29.72 4.30
C VAL A 93 5.71 -30.19 2.93
N GLY A 94 7.01 -30.37 2.73
CA GLY A 94 7.58 -30.95 1.51
C GLY A 94 7.03 -32.34 1.21
N SER A 95 6.88 -33.18 2.24
CA SER A 95 6.40 -34.57 2.10
C SER A 95 4.93 -34.69 1.66
N VAL A 96 4.10 -33.66 1.90
CA VAL A 96 2.64 -33.71 1.65
C VAL A 96 2.19 -32.81 0.49
N THR A 97 3.15 -32.14 -0.18
CA THR A 97 2.87 -31.22 -1.29
C THR A 97 3.52 -31.71 -2.58
N THR A 98 3.03 -31.23 -3.71
CA THR A 98 3.55 -31.62 -5.03
C THR A 98 3.78 -30.40 -5.90
N TRP A 99 4.73 -30.48 -6.81
CA TRP A 99 4.97 -29.41 -7.79
C TRP A 99 4.12 -29.62 -9.03
N LYS A 100 3.53 -28.53 -9.54
CA LYS A 100 2.74 -28.54 -10.77
C LYS A 100 3.12 -27.38 -11.67
N GLN A 101 3.32 -27.70 -12.94
CA GLN A 101 3.54 -26.71 -13.97
C GLN A 101 2.20 -26.12 -14.44
N ILE A 102 2.08 -24.80 -14.42
CA ILE A 102 0.92 -24.05 -14.90
C ILE A 102 1.33 -23.16 -16.05
N THR A 103 0.63 -23.31 -17.18
CA THR A 103 0.75 -22.43 -18.33
C THR A 103 -0.35 -21.39 -18.28
N THR A 104 0.02 -20.12 -18.27
CA THR A 104 -0.89 -18.97 -18.30
C THR A 104 -0.83 -18.33 -19.68
N TYR A 105 -2.01 -18.08 -20.26
CA TYR A 105 -2.13 -17.53 -21.61
C TYR A 105 -2.45 -16.02 -21.51
N PRO A 106 -1.87 -15.16 -22.36
CA PRO A 106 -2.04 -13.70 -22.26
C PRO A 106 -3.50 -13.24 -22.35
N ASN A 107 -4.27 -13.89 -23.21
CA ASN A 107 -5.68 -13.55 -23.47
C ASN A 107 -6.66 -14.44 -22.69
N GLN A 108 -6.23 -15.02 -21.56
CA GLN A 108 -7.09 -15.89 -20.76
C GLN A 108 -8.25 -15.08 -20.17
N LYS A 109 -9.47 -15.41 -20.58
CA LYS A 109 -10.67 -14.70 -20.08
C LYS A 109 -10.83 -14.90 -18.56
N PRO A 110 -11.18 -13.85 -17.80
CA PRO A 110 -11.19 -13.91 -16.34
C PRO A 110 -12.26 -14.85 -15.76
N TRP A 111 -13.32 -15.15 -16.51
CA TRP A 111 -14.32 -16.17 -16.16
C TRP A 111 -13.89 -17.63 -16.45
N MET A 112 -12.68 -17.86 -16.96
CA MET A 112 -12.14 -19.22 -17.23
C MET A 112 -11.65 -19.93 -15.96
N ASN A 113 -12.59 -20.29 -15.10
CA ASN A 113 -12.35 -20.94 -13.81
C ASN A 113 -12.16 -22.48 -13.92
N LYS A 114 -11.92 -23.16 -12.80
CA LYS A 114 -11.72 -24.63 -12.73
C LYS A 114 -12.90 -25.40 -13.32
N GLU A 115 -14.13 -24.98 -13.04
CA GLU A 115 -15.36 -25.63 -13.51
C GLU A 115 -15.48 -25.56 -15.03
N VAL A 116 -15.29 -24.39 -15.64
CA VAL A 116 -15.30 -24.23 -17.10
C VAL A 116 -14.19 -25.05 -17.76
N ARG A 117 -13.00 -25.13 -17.16
CA ARG A 117 -11.90 -25.97 -17.65
C ARG A 117 -12.24 -27.47 -17.59
N LEU A 118 -12.93 -27.93 -16.55
CA LEU A 118 -13.39 -29.32 -16.44
C LEU A 118 -14.45 -29.64 -17.50
N LEU A 119 -15.42 -28.74 -17.71
CA LEU A 119 -16.44 -28.88 -18.76
C LEU A 119 -15.82 -28.89 -20.17
N LEU A 120 -14.79 -28.06 -20.41
CA LEU A 120 -14.03 -28.07 -21.67
C LEU A 120 -13.31 -29.40 -21.90
N LYS A 121 -12.71 -29.97 -20.84
CA LYS A 121 -12.08 -31.29 -20.90
C LYS A 121 -13.10 -32.38 -21.18
N ALA A 122 -14.22 -32.41 -20.46
CA ALA A 122 -15.29 -33.38 -20.69
C ALA A 122 -15.80 -33.35 -22.14
N ARG A 123 -16.04 -32.15 -22.69
CA ARG A 123 -16.43 -31.99 -24.09
C ARG A 123 -15.34 -32.42 -25.08
N ASN A 124 -14.06 -32.16 -24.79
CA ASN A 124 -12.95 -32.65 -25.63
C ASN A 124 -12.84 -34.18 -25.63
N ILE A 125 -13.04 -34.81 -24.47
CA ILE A 125 -13.03 -36.27 -24.33
C ILE A 125 -14.19 -36.86 -25.15
N ALA A 126 -15.40 -36.34 -24.99
CA ALA A 126 -16.58 -36.79 -25.74
C ALA A 126 -16.46 -36.56 -27.27
N PHE A 127 -15.78 -35.49 -27.69
CA PHE A 127 -15.47 -35.28 -29.10
C PHE A 127 -14.51 -36.34 -29.65
N ARG A 128 -13.45 -36.67 -28.89
CA ARG A 128 -12.44 -37.66 -29.28
C ARG A 128 -12.97 -39.09 -29.24
N SER A 129 -13.96 -39.39 -28.40
CA SER A 129 -14.58 -40.72 -28.34
C SER A 129 -15.53 -41.01 -29.52
N GLY A 130 -15.91 -39.98 -30.29
CA GLY A 130 -16.83 -40.13 -31.43
C GLY A 130 -18.31 -40.30 -31.03
N ASP A 131 -18.63 -40.25 -29.73
CA ASP A 131 -20.01 -40.37 -29.24
C ASP A 131 -20.76 -39.04 -29.43
N ALA A 132 -21.66 -39.02 -30.42
CA ALA A 132 -22.44 -37.85 -30.77
C ALA A 132 -23.37 -37.37 -29.65
N LEU A 133 -23.94 -38.30 -28.86
CA LEU A 133 -24.85 -37.96 -27.77
C LEU A 133 -24.08 -37.38 -26.59
N ALA A 134 -22.99 -38.03 -26.18
CA ALA A 134 -22.12 -37.53 -25.11
C ALA A 134 -21.48 -36.19 -25.48
N TYR A 135 -21.13 -35.98 -26.75
CA TYR A 135 -20.61 -34.70 -27.24
C TYR A 135 -21.67 -33.59 -27.16
N SER A 136 -22.90 -33.86 -27.60
CA SER A 136 -24.02 -32.92 -27.54
C SER A 136 -24.32 -32.48 -26.10
N ILE A 137 -24.42 -33.44 -25.17
CA ILE A 137 -24.65 -33.19 -23.74
C ILE A 137 -23.49 -32.36 -23.16
N SER A 138 -22.24 -32.77 -23.41
CA SER A 138 -21.07 -32.06 -22.89
C SER A 138 -20.95 -30.65 -23.44
N ARG A 139 -21.35 -30.42 -24.70
CA ARG A 139 -21.41 -29.09 -25.32
C ARG A 139 -22.47 -28.20 -24.68
N ALA A 140 -23.67 -28.73 -24.40
CA ALA A 140 -24.72 -28.00 -23.71
C ALA A 140 -24.32 -27.63 -22.27
N ASN A 141 -23.69 -28.57 -21.54
CA ASN A 141 -23.16 -28.34 -20.20
C ASN A 141 -22.07 -27.27 -20.19
N LEU A 142 -21.14 -27.31 -21.14
CA LEU A 142 -20.12 -26.28 -21.29
C LEU A 142 -20.74 -24.90 -21.55
N ARG A 143 -21.75 -24.80 -22.43
CA ARG A 143 -22.43 -23.52 -22.71
C ARG A 143 -23.08 -22.96 -21.45
N ARG A 144 -23.81 -23.78 -20.69
CA ARG A 144 -24.42 -23.40 -19.41
C ARG A 144 -23.37 -22.97 -18.38
N GLY A 145 -22.28 -23.73 -18.26
CA GLY A 145 -21.17 -23.41 -17.35
C GLY A 145 -20.48 -22.09 -17.69
N ILE A 146 -20.27 -21.79 -18.99
CA ILE A 146 -19.71 -20.50 -19.42
C ILE A 146 -20.65 -19.34 -19.08
N ILE A 147 -21.95 -19.48 -19.33
CA ILE A 147 -22.95 -18.44 -19.01
C ILE A 147 -22.94 -18.16 -17.50
N LYS A 148 -23.00 -19.22 -16.68
CA LYS A 148 -22.92 -19.12 -15.22
C LYS A 148 -21.61 -18.46 -14.77
N ALA A 149 -20.48 -18.86 -15.32
CA ALA A 149 -19.17 -18.30 -14.96
C ALA A 149 -19.04 -16.81 -15.34
N LYS A 150 -19.58 -16.39 -16.50
CA LYS A 150 -19.64 -14.98 -16.90
C LYS A 150 -20.53 -14.18 -15.96
N HIS A 151 -21.70 -14.71 -15.61
CA HIS A 151 -22.62 -14.06 -14.67
C HIS A 151 -22.00 -13.90 -13.27
N CYS A 152 -21.38 -14.95 -12.72
CA CYS A 152 -20.66 -14.86 -11.46
C CYS A 152 -19.50 -13.87 -11.51
N TYR A 153 -18.77 -13.78 -12.63
CA TYR A 153 -17.72 -12.78 -12.80
C TYR A 153 -18.28 -11.36 -12.82
N LYS A 154 -19.38 -11.13 -13.54
CA LYS A 154 -20.10 -9.85 -13.56
C LYS A 154 -20.48 -9.42 -12.14
N LEU A 155 -21.18 -10.27 -11.39
CA LEU A 155 -21.58 -9.98 -10.01
C LEU A 155 -20.38 -9.66 -9.11
N LYS A 156 -19.27 -10.38 -9.27
CA LYS A 156 -18.05 -10.12 -8.51
C LYS A 156 -17.45 -8.73 -8.81
N VAL A 157 -17.50 -8.30 -10.07
CA VAL A 157 -17.04 -6.96 -10.46
C VAL A 157 -17.98 -5.89 -9.91
N GLU A 158 -19.29 -6.10 -9.97
CA GLU A 158 -20.31 -5.19 -9.41
C GLU A 158 -20.21 -5.05 -7.88
N GLU A 159 -19.86 -6.13 -7.18
CA GLU A 159 -19.66 -6.12 -5.73
C GLU A 159 -18.56 -5.14 -5.29
N HIS A 160 -17.56 -4.90 -6.14
CA HIS A 160 -16.49 -3.92 -5.88
C HIS A 160 -17.02 -2.48 -5.70
N PHE A 161 -18.19 -2.16 -6.27
CA PHE A 161 -18.80 -0.83 -6.24
C PHE A 161 -19.97 -0.72 -5.27
N SER A 162 -20.36 -1.83 -4.64
CA SER A 162 -21.54 -1.85 -3.76
C SER A 162 -21.26 -1.31 -2.35
N ASN A 163 -19.98 -1.17 -1.98
CA ASN A 163 -19.53 -0.72 -0.66
C ASN A 163 -18.74 0.58 -0.76
N SER A 164 -18.79 1.44 0.25
CA SER A 164 -18.00 2.67 0.36
C SER A 164 -16.51 2.43 0.68
N ASP A 165 -15.93 1.33 0.20
CA ASP A 165 -14.50 1.01 0.36
C ASP A 165 -13.73 1.45 -0.90
N PRO A 166 -12.95 2.54 -0.84
CA PRO A 166 -12.21 3.07 -1.99
C PRO A 166 -11.22 2.07 -2.59
N ARG A 167 -10.65 1.16 -1.77
CA ARG A 167 -9.73 0.13 -2.28
C ARG A 167 -10.46 -0.89 -3.14
N ARG A 168 -11.66 -1.30 -2.73
CA ARG A 168 -12.49 -2.22 -3.52
C ARG A 168 -12.98 -1.55 -4.79
N MET A 169 -13.41 -0.30 -4.71
CA MET A 169 -13.80 0.49 -5.88
C MET A 169 -12.64 0.56 -6.90
N TRP A 170 -11.43 0.87 -6.44
CA TRP A 170 -10.25 0.88 -7.29
C TRP A 170 -9.94 -0.48 -7.93
N GLN A 171 -10.11 -1.58 -7.19
CA GLN A 171 -9.98 -2.94 -7.75
C GLN A 171 -11.03 -3.22 -8.84
N GLY A 172 -12.26 -2.73 -8.66
CA GLY A 172 -13.30 -2.80 -9.68
C GLY A 172 -12.92 -2.03 -10.94
N ILE A 173 -12.43 -0.80 -10.80
CA ILE A 173 -11.96 0.04 -11.91
C ILE A 173 -10.82 -0.66 -12.67
N GLN A 174 -9.82 -1.21 -11.97
CA GLN A 174 -8.74 -1.97 -12.57
C GLN A 174 -9.23 -3.21 -13.34
N ALA A 175 -10.25 -3.90 -12.82
CA ALA A 175 -10.82 -5.07 -13.46
C ALA A 175 -11.62 -4.75 -14.72
N ILE A 176 -12.19 -3.55 -14.83
CA ILE A 176 -12.98 -3.09 -15.99
C ILE A 176 -12.08 -2.50 -17.08
N SER A 177 -11.11 -1.68 -16.68
CA SER A 177 -10.19 -0.98 -17.59
C SER A 177 -9.10 -1.88 -18.17
N ASP A 178 -8.99 -3.13 -17.69
CA ASP A 178 -7.82 -4.00 -17.91
C ASP A 178 -6.49 -3.30 -17.54
N TYR A 179 -6.57 -2.25 -16.70
CA TYR A 179 -5.40 -1.50 -16.23
C TYR A 179 -4.56 -2.41 -15.34
N LYS A 180 -3.50 -2.94 -15.94
CA LYS A 180 -2.41 -3.57 -15.21
C LYS A 180 -1.38 -2.47 -14.98
N PRO A 181 -1.01 -2.15 -13.72
CA PRO A 181 0.17 -1.34 -13.50
C PRO A 181 1.30 -1.99 -14.29
N SER A 182 2.07 -1.19 -15.06
CA SER A 182 3.13 -1.72 -15.91
C SER A 182 3.93 -2.72 -15.10
N ASN A 183 3.85 -4.01 -15.43
CA ASN A 183 4.71 -4.99 -14.80
C ASN A 183 6.11 -4.51 -15.08
N SER A 184 6.79 -4.05 -14.04
CA SER A 184 8.19 -3.65 -14.10
C SER A 184 8.92 -4.74 -14.87
N THR A 185 9.66 -4.36 -15.90
CA THR A 185 10.58 -5.24 -16.61
C THR A 185 11.30 -6.12 -15.59
N PRO A 186 11.35 -7.45 -15.81
CA PRO A 186 12.01 -8.35 -14.88
C PRO A 186 13.41 -7.81 -14.63
N ILE A 187 13.70 -7.55 -13.36
CA ILE A 187 15.02 -7.11 -12.91
C ILE A 187 16.03 -8.11 -13.44
N THR A 188 17.13 -7.61 -14.00
CA THR A 188 18.22 -8.44 -14.49
C THR A 188 18.52 -9.58 -13.50
N THR A 189 18.67 -10.80 -14.01
CA THR A 189 18.99 -11.99 -13.21
C THR A 189 20.49 -12.11 -12.96
N ASP A 190 21.25 -11.05 -13.24
CA ASP A 190 22.69 -10.99 -13.03
C ASP A 190 23.03 -10.88 -11.54
N VAL A 191 23.84 -11.83 -11.04
CA VAL A 191 24.31 -11.88 -9.65
C VAL A 191 25.13 -10.65 -9.30
N SER A 192 25.94 -10.12 -10.22
CA SER A 192 26.78 -8.95 -9.96
C SER A 192 25.93 -7.73 -9.63
N PHE A 193 24.90 -7.46 -10.44
CA PHE A 193 23.94 -6.39 -10.16
C PHE A 193 23.21 -6.57 -8.82
N LEU A 194 22.81 -7.80 -8.46
CA LEU A 194 22.17 -8.05 -7.17
C LEU A 194 23.11 -7.80 -5.99
N ASN A 195 24.41 -8.12 -6.13
CA ASN A 195 25.42 -7.78 -5.13
C ASN A 195 25.62 -6.27 -5.01
N GLU A 196 25.66 -5.55 -6.13
CA GLU A 196 25.75 -4.08 -6.14
C GLU A 196 24.55 -3.44 -5.44
N LEU A 197 23.33 -3.92 -5.73
CA LEU A 197 22.12 -3.51 -5.00
C LEU A 197 22.20 -3.84 -3.51
N ASN A 198 22.68 -5.03 -3.14
CA ASN A 198 22.78 -5.42 -1.74
C ASN A 198 23.76 -4.52 -0.97
N HIS A 199 24.94 -4.25 -1.55
CA HIS A 199 25.90 -3.30 -1.00
C HIS A 199 25.34 -1.88 -0.92
N PHE A 200 24.59 -1.44 -1.94
CA PHE A 200 23.92 -0.14 -1.91
C PHE A 200 22.92 -0.06 -0.76
N TYR A 201 22.06 -1.06 -0.56
CA TYR A 201 21.11 -1.06 0.55
C TYR A 201 21.79 -1.15 1.92
N ALA A 202 22.94 -1.84 2.01
CA ALA A 202 23.72 -2.01 3.24
C ALA A 202 24.67 -0.84 3.55
N ARG A 203 24.78 0.18 2.68
CA ARG A 203 25.82 1.23 2.79
C ARG A 203 25.87 1.97 4.12
N PHE A 204 24.72 2.11 4.79
CA PHE A 204 24.59 2.82 6.07
C PHE A 204 25.20 2.06 7.26
N ASP A 205 25.51 0.77 7.10
CA ASP A 205 26.13 -0.02 8.16
C ASP A 205 27.61 0.31 8.35
N ARG A 206 28.28 0.84 7.32
CA ARG A 206 29.71 1.16 7.33
C ARG A 206 30.06 2.37 8.21
N ASP A 207 29.09 3.23 8.48
CA ASP A 207 29.29 4.49 9.21
C ASP A 207 29.08 4.34 10.73
N ASN A 208 28.66 3.16 11.19
CA ASN A 208 28.44 2.91 12.61
C ASN A 208 29.78 2.66 13.34
N ARG A 209 30.30 3.69 14.02
CA ARG A 209 31.55 3.66 14.80
C ARG A 209 31.33 3.46 16.31
N GLU A 210 30.08 3.33 16.76
CA GLU A 210 29.79 3.19 18.19
C GLU A 210 30.01 1.74 18.66
N THR A 211 30.98 1.57 19.56
CA THR A 211 31.29 0.28 20.20
C THR A 211 30.12 -0.12 21.11
N GLN A 212 29.64 -1.35 20.93
CA GLN A 212 28.56 -1.92 21.73
C GLN A 212 29.02 -2.12 23.18
N THR A 213 28.46 -1.38 24.14
CA THR A 213 28.58 -1.67 25.57
C THR A 213 27.43 -2.56 26.00
N THR A 214 27.67 -3.87 26.04
CA THR A 214 26.74 -4.85 26.62
C THR A 214 26.86 -4.80 28.14
N THR A 215 26.13 -3.88 28.79
CA THR A 215 26.00 -3.91 30.25
C THR A 215 24.99 -4.97 30.65
N ARG A 216 25.46 -6.02 31.33
CA ARG A 216 24.65 -7.10 31.92
C ARG A 216 23.58 -6.51 32.88
N PRO A 217 22.34 -7.04 32.89
CA PRO A 217 21.22 -6.43 33.58
C PRO A 217 21.39 -6.37 35.11
N PRO A 218 20.88 -5.31 35.77
CA PRO A 218 20.47 -5.38 37.18
C PRO A 218 19.24 -6.30 37.34
N SER A 219 19.15 -6.99 38.48
CA SER A 219 18.46 -8.29 38.63
C SER A 219 16.93 -8.29 38.78
N ASP A 220 16.23 -7.16 38.75
CA ASP A 220 14.85 -7.12 39.27
C ASP A 220 13.73 -7.02 38.20
N ASP A 221 14.07 -6.86 36.91
CA ASP A 221 13.06 -6.78 35.85
C ASP A 221 12.71 -8.17 35.29
N GLN A 222 11.44 -8.59 35.40
CA GLN A 222 10.97 -9.83 34.75
C GLN A 222 10.83 -9.65 33.23
N PRO A 223 11.25 -10.64 32.42
CA PRO A 223 11.04 -10.62 30.98
C PRO A 223 9.55 -10.73 30.64
N LEU A 224 9.18 -10.20 29.47
CA LEU A 224 7.84 -10.40 28.92
C LEU A 224 7.57 -11.91 28.76
N SER A 225 6.38 -12.35 29.19
CA SER A 225 5.90 -13.71 28.99
C SER A 225 4.63 -13.69 28.16
N LEU A 226 4.57 -14.56 27.17
CA LEU A 226 3.46 -14.71 26.22
C LEU A 226 2.66 -15.97 26.56
N THR A 227 1.34 -15.87 26.50
CA THR A 227 0.46 -17.01 26.75
C THR A 227 0.23 -17.82 25.47
N SER A 228 -0.03 -19.13 25.61
CA SER A 228 -0.41 -19.97 24.47
C SER A 228 -1.67 -19.46 23.76
N SER A 229 -2.60 -18.83 24.48
CA SER A 229 -3.80 -18.23 23.90
C SER A 229 -3.46 -17.09 22.94
N ASP A 230 -2.55 -16.20 23.34
CA ASP A 230 -2.11 -15.07 22.50
C ASP A 230 -1.39 -15.56 21.24
N VAL A 231 -0.51 -16.55 21.40
CA VAL A 231 0.21 -17.18 20.28
C VAL A 231 -0.76 -17.87 19.33
N HIS A 232 -1.72 -18.65 19.83
CA HIS A 232 -2.75 -19.30 19.03
C HIS A 232 -3.59 -18.28 18.24
N ALA A 233 -4.02 -17.20 18.91
CA ALA A 233 -4.77 -16.13 18.27
C ALA A 233 -3.97 -15.46 17.15
N ALA A 234 -2.67 -15.20 17.38
CA ALA A 234 -1.78 -14.62 16.39
C ALA A 234 -1.57 -15.55 15.18
N LEU A 235 -1.38 -16.85 15.39
CA LEU A 235 -1.25 -17.85 14.31
C LEU A 235 -2.55 -17.97 13.50
N SER A 236 -3.70 -17.98 14.18
CA SER A 236 -5.03 -18.12 13.56
C SER A 236 -5.39 -16.94 12.64
N GLN A 237 -4.81 -15.77 12.86
CA GLN A 237 -5.04 -14.55 12.08
C GLN A 237 -4.07 -14.38 10.90
N ILE A 238 -3.13 -15.30 10.69
CA ILE A 238 -2.15 -15.21 9.60
C ILE A 238 -2.84 -15.11 8.23
N ASN A 239 -2.37 -14.16 7.42
CA ASN A 239 -2.78 -14.06 6.03
C ASN A 239 -2.03 -15.08 5.18
N VAL A 240 -2.71 -16.18 4.86
CA VAL A 240 -2.17 -17.31 4.08
C VAL A 240 -1.69 -16.97 2.67
N ARG A 241 -2.03 -15.77 2.15
CA ARG A 241 -1.65 -15.32 0.81
C ARG A 241 -0.33 -14.56 0.77
N LYS A 242 0.27 -14.26 1.93
CA LYS A 242 1.58 -13.59 2.00
C LYS A 242 2.69 -14.57 1.60
N ALA A 243 3.69 -14.05 0.90
CA ALA A 243 4.90 -14.81 0.57
C ALA A 243 5.67 -15.16 1.84
N ALA A 244 6.27 -16.36 1.86
CA ALA A 244 7.15 -16.79 2.94
C ALA A 244 8.47 -15.99 2.93
N GLY A 245 9.10 -15.90 4.10
CA GLY A 245 10.43 -15.32 4.24
C GLY A 245 11.53 -16.33 3.87
N PRO A 246 12.79 -16.04 4.26
CA PRO A 246 13.92 -16.95 4.04
C PRO A 246 13.77 -18.31 4.70
N ASP A 247 12.96 -18.40 5.76
CA ASP A 247 12.63 -19.64 6.47
C ASP A 247 11.76 -20.59 5.63
N GLY A 248 11.17 -20.14 4.52
CA GLY A 248 10.40 -20.99 3.61
C GLY A 248 9.02 -21.44 4.13
N THR A 249 8.69 -21.16 5.40
CA THR A 249 7.45 -21.62 6.04
C THR A 249 6.22 -20.90 5.49
N PRO A 250 5.28 -21.60 4.83
CA PRO A 250 4.10 -20.97 4.25
C PRO A 250 3.10 -20.57 5.34
N GLY A 251 2.54 -19.36 5.25
CA GLY A 251 1.51 -18.89 6.19
C GLY A 251 0.25 -19.77 6.23
N ARG A 252 -0.01 -20.55 5.17
CA ARG A 252 -1.08 -21.57 5.17
C ARG A 252 -0.88 -22.62 6.26
N VAL A 253 0.35 -23.08 6.48
CA VAL A 253 0.69 -24.13 7.44
C VAL A 253 0.55 -23.59 8.85
N LEU A 254 1.17 -22.43 9.12
CA LEU A 254 1.11 -21.77 10.42
C LEU A 254 -0.33 -21.50 10.87
N ARG A 255 -1.22 -21.13 9.95
CA ARG A 255 -2.64 -20.94 10.26
C ARG A 255 -3.43 -22.24 10.33
N GLY A 256 -3.23 -23.14 9.36
CA GLY A 256 -3.98 -24.39 9.26
C GLY A 256 -3.68 -25.35 10.41
N CYS A 257 -2.47 -25.29 10.96
CA CYS A 257 -1.99 -26.10 12.07
C CYS A 257 -1.77 -25.27 13.34
N ALA A 258 -2.49 -24.15 13.50
CA ALA A 258 -2.28 -23.23 14.62
C ALA A 258 -2.41 -23.93 15.98
N GLU A 259 -3.40 -24.79 16.15
CA GLU A 259 -3.62 -25.57 17.37
C GLU A 259 -2.40 -26.44 17.72
N GLN A 260 -1.87 -27.20 16.75
CA GLN A 260 -0.75 -28.11 16.96
C GLN A 260 0.58 -27.38 17.16
N LEU A 261 0.76 -26.23 16.52
CA LEU A 261 2.01 -25.46 16.54
C LEU A 261 2.09 -24.43 17.67
N THR A 262 0.98 -24.16 18.36
CA THR A 262 0.93 -23.11 19.40
C THR A 262 1.91 -23.39 20.54
N GLY A 263 1.96 -24.63 21.04
CA GLY A 263 2.82 -24.99 22.18
C GLY A 263 4.30 -24.69 21.89
N VAL A 264 4.83 -25.30 20.83
CA VAL A 264 6.25 -25.16 20.44
C VAL A 264 6.65 -23.70 20.17
N PHE A 265 5.80 -22.91 19.50
CA PHE A 265 6.12 -21.50 19.26
C PHE A 265 5.98 -20.62 20.52
N THR A 266 5.09 -20.99 21.46
CA THR A 266 5.03 -20.32 22.76
C THR A 266 6.34 -20.52 23.52
N ASP A 267 6.86 -21.75 23.53
CA ASP A 267 8.12 -22.09 24.19
C ASP A 267 9.30 -21.34 23.55
N ILE A 268 9.39 -21.35 22.21
CA ILE A 268 10.44 -20.63 21.46
C ILE A 268 10.37 -19.12 21.76
N PHE A 269 9.20 -18.50 21.70
CA PHE A 269 9.06 -17.07 21.92
C PHE A 269 9.41 -16.67 23.36
N ASN A 270 8.94 -17.43 24.34
CA ASN A 270 9.23 -17.15 25.75
C ASN A 270 10.71 -17.40 26.08
N LEU A 271 11.33 -18.43 25.51
CA LEU A 271 12.76 -18.66 25.66
C LEU A 271 13.57 -17.50 25.04
N SER A 272 13.18 -17.04 23.84
CA SER A 272 13.79 -15.88 23.19
C SER A 272 13.69 -14.61 24.04
N LEU A 273 12.52 -14.32 24.63
CA LEU A 273 12.32 -13.17 25.51
C LEU A 273 13.12 -13.30 26.82
N ALA A 274 13.17 -14.49 27.41
CA ALA A 274 13.90 -14.75 28.65
C ALA A 274 15.42 -14.62 28.47
N GLN A 275 15.94 -15.05 27.33
CA GLN A 275 17.37 -14.93 26.98
C GLN A 275 17.73 -13.56 26.40
N ALA A 276 16.74 -12.71 26.11
CA ALA A 276 16.90 -11.47 25.34
C ALA A 276 17.63 -11.68 24.00
N ALA A 277 17.40 -12.82 23.35
CA ALA A 277 18.07 -13.25 22.13
C ALA A 277 17.05 -13.70 21.08
N VAL A 278 17.14 -13.18 19.86
CA VAL A 278 16.27 -13.53 18.73
C VAL A 278 16.99 -14.55 17.84
N PRO A 279 16.35 -15.69 17.52
CA PRO A 279 16.93 -16.67 16.61
C PRO A 279 17.37 -16.01 15.28
N ALA A 280 18.56 -16.33 14.80
CA ALA A 280 19.13 -15.83 13.55
C ALA A 280 18.22 -16.13 12.34
N CYS A 281 17.56 -17.29 12.32
CA CYS A 281 16.58 -17.65 11.29
C CYS A 281 15.36 -16.71 11.27
N PHE A 282 14.98 -16.11 12.41
CA PHE A 282 13.94 -15.10 12.50
C PHE A 282 14.41 -13.72 12.04
N LYS A 283 15.70 -13.41 12.19
CA LYS A 283 16.33 -12.14 11.75
C LYS A 283 16.62 -12.10 10.25
N ALA A 284 16.70 -13.25 9.60
CA ALA A 284 17.02 -13.36 8.18
C ALA A 284 16.00 -12.65 7.28
N THR A 285 16.50 -11.89 6.30
CA THR A 285 15.67 -11.10 5.39
C THR A 285 16.03 -11.34 3.93
N SER A 286 15.02 -11.56 3.07
CA SER A 286 15.19 -11.52 1.62
C SER A 286 14.65 -10.20 1.07
N ILE A 287 15.49 -9.42 0.41
CA ILE A 287 15.12 -8.15 -0.21
C ILE A 287 14.68 -8.41 -1.65
N VAL A 288 13.45 -8.04 -1.97
CA VAL A 288 12.95 -8.01 -3.35
C VAL A 288 12.99 -6.57 -3.85
N PRO A 289 13.87 -6.24 -4.81
CA PRO A 289 13.93 -4.90 -5.37
C PRO A 289 12.68 -4.66 -6.23
N VAL A 290 12.05 -3.49 -6.07
CA VAL A 290 10.87 -3.09 -6.85
C VAL A 290 11.14 -1.73 -7.50
N PRO A 291 11.09 -1.62 -8.84
CA PRO A 291 11.32 -0.34 -9.51
C PRO A 291 10.28 0.71 -9.11
N LYS A 292 10.74 1.94 -8.85
CA LYS A 292 9.89 3.10 -8.54
C LYS A 292 9.13 3.59 -9.77
N HIS A 293 9.69 3.39 -10.96
CA HIS A 293 9.13 3.76 -12.26
C HIS A 293 9.50 2.72 -13.33
N SER A 294 8.94 2.88 -14.53
CA SER A 294 9.06 1.92 -15.64
C SER A 294 10.48 1.76 -16.19
N SER A 295 11.30 2.81 -16.11
CA SER A 295 12.67 2.83 -16.63
C SER A 295 13.66 3.24 -15.53
N PRO A 296 14.08 2.33 -14.64
CA PRO A 296 15.09 2.61 -13.63
C PRO A 296 16.46 2.87 -14.28
N THR A 297 17.15 3.92 -13.83
CA THR A 297 18.45 4.36 -14.36
C THR A 297 19.58 4.20 -13.34
N GLY A 298 19.27 4.16 -12.05
CA GLY A 298 20.24 3.93 -10.99
C GLY A 298 19.71 3.05 -9.86
N LEU A 299 20.60 2.65 -8.95
CA LEU A 299 20.28 1.77 -7.82
C LEU A 299 19.21 2.37 -6.88
N ASN A 300 19.15 3.71 -6.77
CA ASN A 300 18.15 4.41 -5.96
C ASN A 300 16.72 4.32 -6.55
N ASP A 301 16.58 3.90 -7.81
CA ASP A 301 15.28 3.75 -8.46
C ASP A 301 14.59 2.44 -8.06
N TYR A 302 15.24 1.60 -7.24
CA TYR A 302 14.70 0.35 -6.72
C TYR A 302 14.38 0.48 -5.22
N ARG A 303 13.11 0.26 -4.86
CA ARG A 303 12.70 0.14 -3.46
C ARG A 303 13.07 -1.26 -2.92
N PRO A 304 13.76 -1.35 -1.78
CA PRO A 304 13.97 -2.63 -1.12
C PRO A 304 12.70 -3.07 -0.40
N VAL A 305 12.09 -4.18 -0.80
CA VAL A 305 10.97 -4.80 -0.05
C VAL A 305 11.51 -5.96 0.78
N ALA A 306 11.53 -5.82 2.10
CA ALA A 306 11.96 -6.91 2.99
C ALA A 306 10.88 -7.98 3.14
N LEU A 307 11.22 -9.21 2.78
CA LEU A 307 10.51 -10.41 3.15
C LEU A 307 11.18 -11.02 4.38
N THR A 308 10.50 -10.92 5.52
CA THR A 308 10.89 -11.58 6.77
C THR A 308 9.97 -12.77 7.09
N PRO A 309 10.41 -13.73 7.92
CA PRO A 309 9.65 -14.91 8.29
C PRO A 309 8.26 -14.56 8.81
N ILE A 310 7.24 -15.30 8.35
CA ILE A 310 5.85 -15.05 8.75
C ILE A 310 5.68 -15.27 10.26
N ILE A 311 6.36 -16.28 10.80
CA ILE A 311 6.33 -16.57 12.24
C ILE A 311 6.99 -15.45 13.06
N MET A 312 8.09 -14.86 12.58
CA MET A 312 8.68 -13.68 13.23
C MET A 312 7.71 -12.50 13.22
N LYS A 313 6.98 -12.28 12.11
CA LYS A 313 5.92 -11.25 12.07
C LYS A 313 4.79 -11.51 13.07
N CYS A 314 4.53 -12.75 13.45
CA CYS A 314 3.59 -13.07 14.53
C CYS A 314 4.19 -12.68 15.90
N PHE A 315 5.45 -13.07 16.14
CA PHE A 315 6.15 -12.71 17.38
C PHE A 315 6.25 -11.19 17.56
N GLU A 316 6.65 -10.46 16.52
CA GLU A 316 6.69 -9.00 16.50
C GLU A 316 5.35 -8.35 16.85
N ARG A 317 4.20 -8.92 16.44
CA ARG A 317 2.87 -8.39 16.77
C ARG A 317 2.55 -8.52 18.25
N LEU A 318 2.95 -9.63 18.86
CA LEU A 318 2.76 -9.88 20.29
C LEU A 318 3.62 -8.91 21.11
N VAL A 319 4.89 -8.75 20.74
CA VAL A 319 5.81 -7.78 21.36
C VAL A 319 5.31 -6.35 21.15
N LEU A 320 4.84 -6.00 19.94
CA LEU A 320 4.29 -4.68 19.64
C LEU A 320 3.06 -4.35 20.49
N ALA A 321 2.18 -5.32 20.75
CA ALA A 321 1.02 -5.13 21.61
C ALA A 321 1.45 -4.76 23.03
N HIS A 322 2.46 -5.46 23.57
CA HIS A 322 3.03 -5.13 24.88
C HIS A 322 3.69 -3.75 24.90
N LEU A 323 4.55 -3.44 23.91
CA LEU A 323 5.23 -2.14 23.81
C LEU A 323 4.25 -0.96 23.81
N LYS A 324 3.12 -1.10 23.11
CA LYS A 324 2.08 -0.06 23.06
C LYS A 324 1.39 0.14 24.42
N ASN A 325 1.24 -0.92 25.21
CA ASN A 325 0.62 -0.84 26.54
C ASN A 325 1.54 -0.18 27.57
N CYS A 326 2.87 -0.23 27.37
CA CYS A 326 3.84 0.43 28.24
C CYS A 326 3.89 1.96 28.05
N LEU A 327 3.40 2.48 26.93
CA LEU A 327 3.52 3.90 26.60
C LEU A 327 2.29 4.71 27.00
N PRO A 328 2.46 5.96 27.43
CA PRO A 328 1.34 6.84 27.69
C PRO A 328 0.65 7.22 26.35
N PRO A 329 -0.69 7.34 26.34
CA PRO A 329 -1.43 7.73 25.14
C PRO A 329 -1.08 9.16 24.68
N THR A 330 -0.53 9.98 25.56
CA THR A 330 -0.07 11.36 25.31
C THR A 330 1.31 11.44 24.68
N LEU A 331 2.01 10.33 24.48
CA LEU A 331 3.34 10.34 23.87
C LEU A 331 3.26 11.02 22.49
N ASP A 332 3.90 12.19 22.41
CA ASP A 332 4.05 13.02 21.22
C ASP A 332 2.73 13.26 20.45
N SER A 333 2.00 14.32 20.80
CA SER A 333 0.73 14.67 20.16
C SER A 333 0.83 14.96 18.66
N TYR A 334 2.03 15.30 18.16
CA TYR A 334 2.27 15.66 16.77
C TYR A 334 2.91 14.54 15.93
N GLN A 335 3.04 13.33 16.51
CA GLN A 335 3.24 12.10 15.75
C GLN A 335 1.88 11.58 15.28
N PHE A 336 1.66 11.55 13.96
CA PHE A 336 0.41 11.10 13.34
C PHE A 336 0.55 9.72 12.69
N ALA A 337 1.74 9.33 12.25
CA ALA A 337 1.93 8.01 11.65
C ALA A 337 1.88 6.88 12.68
N TYR A 338 1.42 5.72 12.23
CA TYR A 338 1.43 4.45 12.97
C TYR A 338 0.69 4.45 14.33
N ARG A 339 -0.11 5.48 14.60
CA ARG A 339 -1.01 5.58 15.74
C ARG A 339 -2.43 5.21 15.35
N SER A 340 -3.14 4.60 16.29
CA SER A 340 -4.58 4.39 16.15
C SER A 340 -5.29 5.75 16.10
N ASN A 341 -6.35 5.83 15.29
CA ASN A 341 -7.21 7.02 15.18
C ASN A 341 -6.48 8.30 14.76
N ARG A 342 -5.42 8.16 13.97
CA ARG A 342 -4.72 9.25 13.29
C ARG A 342 -4.58 8.92 11.81
N SER A 343 -4.67 9.93 10.97
CA SER A 343 -4.65 9.83 9.52
C SER A 343 -3.76 10.90 8.89
N THR A 344 -3.51 10.77 7.60
CA THR A 344 -2.84 11.81 6.81
C THR A 344 -3.68 13.09 6.77
N GLU A 345 -5.01 12.97 6.77
CA GLU A 345 -5.94 14.09 6.79
C GLU A 345 -5.82 14.91 8.09
N ASP A 346 -5.66 14.24 9.24
CA ASP A 346 -5.45 14.90 10.53
C ASP A 346 -4.15 15.71 10.55
N ALA A 347 -3.06 15.15 10.02
CA ALA A 347 -1.77 15.83 9.93
C ALA A 347 -1.85 17.07 9.04
N VAL A 348 -2.40 16.94 7.82
CA VAL A 348 -2.59 18.06 6.89
C VAL A 348 -3.51 19.13 7.48
N SER A 349 -4.61 18.73 8.13
CA SER A 349 -5.55 19.66 8.75
C SER A 349 -4.92 20.42 9.91
N THR A 350 -4.06 19.77 10.70
CA THR A 350 -3.34 20.41 11.81
C THR A 350 -2.35 21.45 11.29
N VAL A 351 -1.60 21.15 10.23
CA VAL A 351 -0.71 22.12 9.54
C VAL A 351 -1.53 23.33 9.10
N LEU A 352 -2.59 23.10 8.32
CA LEU A 352 -3.38 24.18 7.73
C LEU A 352 -4.09 25.01 8.78
N HIS A 353 -4.65 24.38 9.82
CA HIS A 353 -5.32 25.10 10.90
C HIS A 353 -4.34 26.02 11.65
N SER A 354 -3.14 25.54 11.97
CA SER A 354 -2.10 26.35 12.63
C SER A 354 -1.71 27.56 11.78
N VAL A 355 -1.46 27.35 10.49
CA VAL A 355 -1.09 28.42 9.55
C VAL A 355 -2.23 29.44 9.39
N LEU A 356 -3.44 28.99 9.08
CA LEU A 356 -4.59 29.87 8.87
C LEU A 356 -4.92 30.71 10.11
N THR A 357 -4.96 30.08 11.28
CA THR A 357 -5.24 30.78 12.55
C THR A 357 -4.20 31.85 12.85
N HIS A 358 -2.93 31.62 12.51
CA HIS A 358 -1.88 32.62 12.68
C HIS A 358 -1.99 33.80 11.71
N LEU A 359 -2.40 33.52 10.46
CA LEU A 359 -2.56 34.51 9.40
C LEU A 359 -3.76 35.44 9.60
N ASP A 360 -4.71 35.08 10.46
CA ASP A 360 -5.80 35.97 10.87
C ASP A 360 -5.32 37.17 11.72
N ASN A 361 -4.08 37.13 12.22
CA ASN A 361 -3.48 38.22 12.97
C ASN A 361 -2.81 39.25 12.05
N ASN A 362 -2.69 40.49 12.53
CA ASN A 362 -2.02 41.55 11.78
C ASN A 362 -0.50 41.31 11.71
N ASN A 363 0.08 41.63 10.55
CA ASN A 363 1.53 41.61 10.32
C ASN A 363 2.21 40.24 10.59
N THR A 364 1.48 39.16 10.32
CA THR A 364 1.98 37.79 10.42
C THR A 364 2.13 37.11 9.05
N TYR A 365 2.96 36.08 9.00
CA TYR A 365 3.07 35.15 7.88
C TYR A 365 3.59 33.79 8.38
N ALA A 366 3.56 32.75 7.55
CA ALA A 366 4.03 31.42 7.93
C ALA A 366 5.12 30.92 6.96
N ARG A 367 6.10 30.19 7.51
CA ARG A 367 7.09 29.43 6.73
C ARG A 367 6.94 27.95 7.07
N MET A 368 6.97 27.09 6.05
CA MET A 368 6.85 25.64 6.18
C MET A 368 8.06 25.00 5.51
N LEU A 369 8.89 24.31 6.29
CA LEU A 369 10.01 23.52 5.80
C LEU A 369 9.59 22.05 5.73
N PHE A 370 9.50 21.49 4.54
CA PHE A 370 9.21 20.07 4.33
C PHE A 370 10.54 19.31 4.25
N VAL A 371 10.90 18.63 5.34
CA VAL A 371 12.17 17.92 5.48
C VAL A 371 12.11 16.57 4.78
N ASP A 372 13.16 16.26 4.01
CA ASP A 372 13.38 14.94 3.41
C ASP A 372 14.65 14.30 3.99
N PHE A 373 14.56 13.02 4.33
CA PHE A 373 15.68 12.24 4.84
C PHE A 373 16.21 11.27 3.79
N SER A 374 17.53 11.14 3.71
CA SER A 374 18.18 10.11 2.91
C SER A 374 18.04 8.75 3.59
N SER A 375 16.95 8.04 3.30
CA SER A 375 16.72 6.66 3.75
C SER A 375 16.60 6.50 5.27
N ALA A 376 15.79 7.36 5.92
CA ALA A 376 15.63 7.47 7.38
C ALA A 376 15.63 6.14 8.16
N PHE A 377 14.82 5.17 7.73
CA PHE A 377 14.70 3.87 8.43
C PHE A 377 16.04 3.11 8.47
N ASN A 378 16.86 3.21 7.43
CA ASN A 378 18.11 2.47 7.32
C ASN A 378 19.28 3.15 8.07
N THR A 379 19.11 4.38 8.57
CA THR A 379 20.17 5.11 9.28
C THR A 379 20.03 5.09 10.80
N VAL A 380 18.91 4.57 11.32
CA VAL A 380 18.67 4.46 12.77
C VAL A 380 19.78 3.61 13.42
N ILE A 381 20.50 4.17 14.39
CA ILE A 381 21.51 3.43 15.14
C ILE A 381 20.82 2.73 16.34
N PRO A 382 20.90 1.39 16.47
CA PRO A 382 20.24 0.67 17.56
C PRO A 382 20.65 1.10 18.98
N SER A 383 21.93 1.46 19.21
CA SER A 383 22.42 2.01 20.49
C SER A 383 21.64 3.25 20.92
N LYS A 384 21.50 4.23 20.01
CA LYS A 384 20.75 5.48 20.26
C LYS A 384 19.28 5.23 20.50
N LEU A 385 18.66 4.33 19.73
CA LEU A 385 17.28 3.92 19.97
C LEU A 385 17.14 3.29 21.37
N ASN A 386 18.06 2.43 21.78
CA ASN A 386 18.03 1.78 23.09
C ASN A 386 18.15 2.77 24.27
N THR A 387 18.94 3.83 24.13
CA THR A 387 18.99 4.94 25.09
C THR A 387 17.62 5.60 25.21
N LYS A 388 17.02 5.99 24.09
CA LYS A 388 15.68 6.61 24.06
C LYS A 388 14.59 5.70 24.62
N LEU A 389 14.69 4.38 24.40
CA LEU A 389 13.77 3.41 25.02
C LEU A 389 13.97 3.36 26.55
N GLY A 390 15.19 3.54 27.03
CA GLY A 390 15.47 3.70 28.46
C GLY A 390 14.79 4.95 29.04
N ASP A 391 14.89 6.08 28.34
CA ASP A 391 14.27 7.35 28.74
C ASP A 391 12.73 7.26 28.76
N LEU A 392 12.16 6.41 27.91
CA LEU A 392 10.72 6.10 27.87
C LEU A 392 10.27 5.09 28.94
N GLY A 393 11.18 4.56 29.75
CA GLY A 393 10.88 3.64 30.85
C GLY A 393 10.69 2.17 30.45
N PHE A 394 11.15 1.75 29.27
CA PHE A 394 11.12 0.33 28.90
C PHE A 394 12.12 -0.49 29.74
N ASN A 395 11.66 -1.64 30.26
CA ASN A 395 12.47 -2.51 31.10
C ASN A 395 13.72 -3.06 30.38
N ASN A 396 14.72 -3.46 31.15
CA ASN A 396 15.99 -3.92 30.58
C ASN A 396 15.86 -5.14 29.65
N PRO A 397 15.16 -6.23 30.00
CA PRO A 397 15.10 -7.42 29.16
C PRO A 397 14.54 -7.15 27.76
N LEU A 398 13.46 -6.36 27.66
CA LEU A 398 12.83 -6.04 26.38
C LEU A 398 13.72 -5.14 25.51
N ARG A 399 14.41 -4.18 26.14
CA ARG A 399 15.39 -3.32 25.47
C ARG A 399 16.55 -4.12 24.87
N HIS A 400 17.10 -5.08 25.60
CA HIS A 400 18.14 -5.98 25.09
C HIS A 400 17.61 -6.89 23.98
N TRP A 401 16.39 -7.43 24.12
CA TRP A 401 15.77 -8.22 23.06
C TRP A 401 15.56 -7.41 21.78
N LEU A 402 15.14 -6.15 21.89
CA LEU A 402 15.03 -5.22 20.76
C LEU A 402 16.40 -4.89 20.16
N MET A 403 17.45 -4.76 20.96
CA MET A 403 18.81 -4.57 20.48
C MET A 403 19.28 -5.78 19.66
N ASP A 404 19.09 -7.00 20.17
CA ASP A 404 19.44 -8.23 19.44
C ASP A 404 18.60 -8.40 18.17
N PHE A 405 17.30 -8.08 18.22
CA PHE A 405 16.42 -8.04 17.05
C PHE A 405 16.94 -7.08 15.97
N LEU A 406 17.56 -5.96 16.37
CA LEU A 406 18.02 -4.93 15.47
C LEU A 406 19.48 -5.09 14.99
N THR A 407 20.20 -6.09 15.48
CA THR A 407 21.61 -6.30 15.16
C THR A 407 21.86 -7.71 14.62
N ASN A 408 23.02 -7.91 13.97
CA ASN A 408 23.40 -9.18 13.37
C ASN A 408 22.33 -9.78 12.44
N ARG A 409 21.70 -8.94 11.61
CA ARG A 409 20.59 -9.34 10.73
C ARG A 409 21.12 -9.74 9.35
N PRO A 410 21.08 -11.02 8.96
CA PRO A 410 21.52 -11.42 7.63
C PRO A 410 20.50 -11.00 6.57
N GLN A 411 20.96 -10.37 5.49
CA GLN A 411 20.14 -10.02 4.34
C GLN A 411 20.78 -10.43 3.01
N TYR A 412 19.93 -10.72 2.02
CA TYR A 412 20.35 -10.88 0.62
C TYR A 412 19.27 -10.35 -0.32
N VAL A 413 19.68 -9.88 -1.50
CA VAL A 413 18.77 -9.42 -2.57
C VAL A 413 18.43 -10.60 -3.48
N LYS A 414 17.15 -10.74 -3.85
CA LYS A 414 16.65 -11.83 -4.70
C LYS A 414 15.86 -11.29 -5.88
N SER A 415 16.16 -11.82 -7.07
CA SER A 415 15.34 -11.65 -8.29
C SER A 415 15.08 -13.01 -8.93
N GLY A 416 13.83 -13.45 -8.94
CA GLY A 416 13.46 -14.78 -9.43
C GLY A 416 14.12 -15.91 -8.63
N HIS A 417 15.01 -16.66 -9.29
CA HIS A 417 15.78 -17.75 -8.69
C HIS A 417 17.22 -17.37 -8.34
N THR A 418 17.66 -16.15 -8.69
CA THR A 418 19.00 -15.66 -8.42
C THR A 418 19.03 -14.86 -7.12
N CYS A 419 20.07 -15.06 -6.32
CA CYS A 419 20.33 -14.33 -5.07
C CYS A 419 21.72 -13.68 -5.09
N SER A 420 21.86 -12.54 -4.40
CA SER A 420 23.16 -11.97 -4.04
C SER A 420 23.83 -12.81 -2.94
N THR A 421 25.08 -12.47 -2.62
CA THR A 421 25.70 -12.86 -1.36
C THR A 421 24.96 -12.25 -0.17
N THR A 422 25.10 -12.87 1.01
CA THR A 422 24.53 -12.38 2.26
C THR A 422 25.41 -11.28 2.86
N ILE A 423 24.80 -10.20 3.32
CA ILE A 423 25.42 -9.15 4.14
C ILE A 423 24.72 -9.10 5.49
N THR A 424 25.47 -9.02 6.58
CA THR A 424 24.92 -8.86 7.93
C THR A 424 24.81 -7.38 8.26
N LEU A 425 23.63 -6.93 8.69
CA LEU A 425 23.36 -5.54 9.07
C LEU A 425 23.25 -5.36 10.58
N ASN A 426 23.80 -4.25 11.07
CA ASN A 426 23.74 -3.81 12.47
C ASN A 426 23.10 -2.42 12.63
N THR A 427 22.71 -1.79 11.53
CA THR A 427 22.16 -0.44 11.49
C THR A 427 20.80 -0.44 10.79
N GLY A 428 19.91 0.43 11.24
CA GLY A 428 18.59 0.66 10.70
C GLY A 428 17.50 -0.17 11.37
N VAL A 429 16.26 0.13 11.00
CA VAL A 429 15.05 -0.62 11.29
C VAL A 429 14.47 -1.14 9.96
N PRO A 430 14.38 -2.47 9.74
CA PRO A 430 14.11 -3.05 8.43
C PRO A 430 12.71 -2.69 7.87
N GLN A 431 12.66 -2.19 6.63
CA GLN A 431 11.40 -1.85 5.95
C GLN A 431 10.61 -3.11 5.56
N GLY A 432 9.51 -3.39 6.25
CA GLY A 432 8.65 -4.56 5.98
C GLY A 432 8.44 -5.48 7.19
N CYS A 433 9.17 -5.22 8.27
CA CYS A 433 8.93 -5.74 9.61
C CYS A 433 7.75 -5.03 10.28
N VAL A 434 7.14 -5.69 11.25
CA VAL A 434 5.97 -5.18 11.98
C VAL A 434 6.38 -4.14 13.03
N LEU A 435 7.51 -4.33 13.71
CA LEU A 435 8.00 -3.43 14.75
C LEU A 435 8.62 -2.14 14.20
N SER A 436 9.26 -2.20 13.03
CA SER A 436 10.09 -1.10 12.51
C SER A 436 9.38 0.26 12.39
N PRO A 437 8.13 0.36 11.88
CA PRO A 437 7.40 1.62 11.89
C PRO A 437 7.25 2.25 13.28
N PHE A 438 6.92 1.42 14.27
CA PHE A 438 6.71 1.88 15.64
C PHE A 438 8.03 2.27 16.31
N LEU A 439 9.09 1.47 16.13
CA LEU A 439 10.41 1.80 16.64
C LEU A 439 10.96 3.10 16.05
N TYR A 440 10.69 3.40 14.78
CA TYR A 440 11.05 4.69 14.18
C TYR A 440 10.27 5.86 14.80
N SER A 441 8.99 5.68 15.12
CA SER A 441 8.22 6.69 15.85
C SER A 441 8.77 6.95 17.25
N LEU A 442 9.25 5.91 17.95
CA LEU A 442 9.92 6.09 19.25
C LEU A 442 11.30 6.72 19.12
N PHE A 443 12.03 6.42 18.04
CA PHE A 443 13.34 7.02 17.77
C PHE A 443 13.25 8.54 17.61
N THR A 444 12.16 9.03 17.03
CA THR A 444 11.95 10.45 16.71
C THR A 444 11.07 11.18 17.73
N HIS A 445 10.71 10.55 18.86
CA HIS A 445 9.70 11.09 19.81
C HIS A 445 10.12 12.39 20.52
N ASP A 446 11.43 12.61 20.66
CA ASP A 446 12.08 13.75 21.30
C ASP A 446 12.44 14.86 20.29
N CYS A 447 12.23 14.64 18.99
CA CYS A 447 12.26 15.70 17.99
C CYS A 447 11.03 16.60 18.19
N ARG A 448 11.21 17.67 18.98
CA ARG A 448 10.17 18.60 19.40
C ARG A 448 10.63 20.04 19.19
N PRO A 449 9.70 20.97 18.91
CA PRO A 449 10.05 22.37 18.77
C PRO A 449 10.58 22.93 20.09
N VAL A 450 11.57 23.81 20.00
CA VAL A 450 12.12 24.59 21.13
C VAL A 450 11.23 25.80 21.39
N HIS A 451 10.71 26.42 20.33
CA HIS A 451 9.92 27.64 20.42
C HIS A 451 8.42 27.37 20.28
N GLY A 452 7.59 28.04 21.08
CA GLY A 452 6.13 27.91 21.01
C GLY A 452 5.49 28.47 19.72
N SER A 453 6.22 29.30 18.98
CA SER A 453 5.84 29.78 17.64
C SER A 453 6.09 28.74 16.55
N ASN A 454 6.64 27.58 16.91
CA ASN A 454 7.06 26.56 15.97
C ASN A 454 6.32 25.27 16.23
N THR A 455 6.04 24.52 15.18
CA THR A 455 5.40 23.19 15.29
C THR A 455 6.14 22.22 14.40
N ILE A 456 6.50 21.07 14.94
CA ILE A 456 7.07 19.94 14.18
C ILE A 456 6.01 18.86 14.13
N ILE A 457 5.52 18.56 12.93
CA ILE A 457 4.57 17.47 12.69
C ILE A 457 5.33 16.30 12.09
N LYS A 458 5.01 15.08 12.52
CA LYS A 458 5.68 13.86 12.05
C LYS A 458 4.65 12.89 11.49
N PHE A 459 4.88 12.45 10.26
CA PHE A 459 4.17 11.34 9.67
C PHE A 459 5.20 10.37 9.08
N ALA A 460 5.69 9.45 9.93
CA ALA A 460 6.83 8.60 9.63
C ALA A 460 8.06 9.50 9.35
N ASP A 461 8.71 9.36 8.19
CA ASP A 461 9.84 10.19 7.78
C ASP A 461 9.43 11.59 7.28
N ASP A 462 8.19 11.79 6.82
CA ASP A 462 7.70 13.10 6.40
C ASP A 462 7.55 14.04 7.62
N THR A 463 8.41 15.06 7.70
CA THR A 463 8.50 15.95 8.87
C THR A 463 8.47 17.43 8.48
N PRO A 464 7.29 18.07 8.39
CA PRO A 464 7.22 19.51 8.22
C PRO A 464 7.53 20.27 9.53
N VAL A 465 8.34 21.32 9.41
CA VAL A 465 8.57 22.33 10.45
C VAL A 465 7.83 23.60 10.06
N ILE A 466 6.91 24.04 10.91
CA ILE A 466 6.08 25.22 10.69
C ILE A 466 6.61 26.32 11.61
N GLY A 467 6.97 27.47 11.04
CA GLY A 467 7.30 28.69 11.76
C GLY A 467 6.19 29.72 11.60
N LEU A 468 5.59 30.13 12.72
CA LEU A 468 4.58 31.17 12.77
C LEU A 468 5.26 32.52 13.04
N ILE A 469 5.42 33.34 12.01
CA ILE A 469 6.23 34.55 12.06
C ILE A 469 5.36 35.77 12.35
N SER A 470 5.78 36.58 13.32
CA SER A 470 5.15 37.85 13.68
C SER A 470 6.14 38.98 13.50
N ASN A 471 5.69 40.12 12.97
CA ASN A 471 6.50 41.34 12.89
C ASN A 471 7.85 41.17 12.16
N ASN A 472 7.94 40.26 11.19
CA ASN A 472 9.18 39.91 10.49
C ASN A 472 10.29 39.32 11.38
N ASP A 473 10.00 38.90 12.61
CA ASP A 473 10.97 38.22 13.46
C ASP A 473 11.04 36.71 13.13
N GLU A 474 12.04 36.34 12.32
CA GLU A 474 12.29 34.96 11.91
C GLU A 474 13.23 34.20 12.86
N THR A 475 13.66 34.81 13.97
CA THR A 475 14.74 34.28 14.83
C THR A 475 14.41 32.87 15.34
N ALA A 476 13.24 32.71 15.96
CA ALA A 476 12.78 31.42 16.49
C ALA A 476 12.64 30.33 15.41
N TYR A 477 12.24 30.69 14.19
CA TYR A 477 12.17 29.74 13.08
C TYR A 477 13.55 29.29 12.60
N ARG A 478 14.49 30.25 12.47
CA ARG A 478 15.85 29.96 12.02
C ARG A 478 16.62 29.13 13.05
N GLU A 479 16.48 29.45 14.33
CA GLU A 479 17.05 28.67 15.44
C GLU A 479 16.49 27.25 15.45
N GLU A 480 15.18 27.08 15.22
CA GLU A 480 14.56 25.75 15.16
C GLU A 480 15.09 24.90 13.99
N VAL A 481 15.30 25.50 12.81
CA VAL A 481 15.88 24.76 11.67
C VAL A 481 17.31 24.33 11.97
N GLN A 482 18.10 25.19 12.64
CA GLN A 482 19.46 24.85 13.05
C GLN A 482 19.47 23.74 14.12
N HIS A 483 18.58 23.85 15.11
CA HIS A 483 18.43 22.84 16.16
C HIS A 483 17.98 21.50 15.56
N LEU A 484 17.03 21.49 14.63
CA LEU A 484 16.63 20.28 13.92
C LEU A 484 17.82 19.68 13.16
N ALA A 485 18.63 20.49 12.48
CA ALA A 485 19.81 19.99 11.76
C ALA A 485 20.83 19.36 12.70
N ALA A 486 21.09 19.97 13.85
CA ALA A 486 21.96 19.42 14.89
C ALA A 486 21.38 18.11 15.46
N TRP A 487 20.09 18.10 15.83
CA TRP A 487 19.40 16.92 16.33
C TRP A 487 19.44 15.77 15.31
N CYS A 488 19.28 16.05 14.02
CA CYS A 488 19.39 15.04 12.96
C CYS A 488 20.82 14.47 12.89
N ALA A 489 21.85 15.31 12.96
CA ALA A 489 23.24 14.86 12.97
C ALA A 489 23.53 13.97 14.20
N ASP A 490 23.10 14.40 15.38
CA ASP A 490 23.26 13.66 16.65
C ASP A 490 22.52 12.31 16.62
N ASN A 491 21.41 12.21 15.88
CA ASN A 491 20.62 10.99 15.73
C ASN A 491 20.96 10.18 14.46
N ASN A 492 22.04 10.53 13.74
CA ASN A 492 22.41 9.86 12.48
C ASN A 492 21.27 9.82 11.44
N LEU A 493 20.46 10.88 11.38
CA LEU A 493 19.44 11.09 10.37
C LEU A 493 19.99 12.03 9.31
N LEU A 494 20.23 11.49 8.11
CA LEU A 494 20.88 12.23 7.04
C LEU A 494 19.87 13.13 6.30
N LEU A 495 19.90 14.42 6.59
CA LEU A 495 19.07 15.42 5.90
C LEU A 495 19.44 15.53 4.42
N ASN A 496 18.44 15.51 3.55
CA ASN A 496 18.60 15.74 2.13
C ASN A 496 18.18 17.17 1.76
N THR A 497 19.08 18.14 1.96
CA THR A 497 18.79 19.55 1.69
C THR A 497 18.35 19.82 0.24
N SER A 498 18.78 19.01 -0.73
CA SER A 498 18.36 19.15 -2.14
C SER A 498 16.89 18.78 -2.38
N LYS A 499 16.33 17.91 -1.54
CA LYS A 499 14.93 17.47 -1.59
C LYS A 499 14.05 18.17 -0.58
N THR A 500 14.62 18.65 0.52
CA THR A 500 13.95 19.55 1.46
C THR A 500 13.49 20.81 0.70
N LYS A 501 12.23 21.20 0.90
CA LYS A 501 11.64 22.38 0.26
C LYS A 501 11.04 23.32 1.30
N GLU A 502 11.07 24.60 0.99
CA GLU A 502 10.41 25.63 1.78
C GLU A 502 9.20 26.20 1.02
N LEU A 503 8.08 26.34 1.71
CA LEU A 503 6.89 27.05 1.26
C LEU A 503 6.64 28.23 2.21
N ILE A 504 6.40 29.43 1.66
CA ILE A 504 6.08 30.61 2.45
C ILE A 504 4.66 31.06 2.11
N VAL A 505 3.84 31.29 3.12
CA VAL A 505 2.48 31.82 2.98
C VAL A 505 2.47 33.22 3.58
N ASP A 506 2.50 34.25 2.73
CA ASP A 506 2.51 35.66 3.13
C ASP A 506 1.49 36.48 2.31
N PHE A 507 0.36 36.79 2.97
CA PHE A 507 -0.74 37.60 2.42
C PHE A 507 -0.64 39.09 2.76
N ARG A 508 0.45 39.55 3.40
CA ARG A 508 0.61 40.95 3.77
C ARG A 508 0.82 41.82 2.53
N ARG A 509 0.12 42.96 2.47
CA ARG A 509 0.18 43.90 1.33
C ARG A 509 1.51 44.65 1.21
N LYS A 510 2.15 44.95 2.34
CA LYS A 510 3.48 45.58 2.41
C LYS A 510 4.50 44.55 2.86
N ARG A 511 5.07 43.82 1.90
CA ARG A 511 6.16 42.87 2.16
C ARG A 511 7.43 43.67 2.47
N GLY A 512 7.83 43.71 3.74
CA GLY A 512 9.10 44.30 4.13
C GLY A 512 10.25 43.40 3.68
N SER A 513 10.92 43.75 2.59
CA SER A 513 12.02 42.99 1.94
C SER A 513 11.66 41.58 1.44
N THR A 514 12.46 41.06 0.49
CA THR A 514 12.39 39.66 0.04
C THR A 514 12.79 38.72 1.17
N HIS A 515 11.99 37.69 1.45
CA HIS A 515 12.33 36.70 2.49
C HIS A 515 13.68 36.05 2.20
N ASN A 516 14.62 36.16 3.14
CA ASN A 516 15.94 35.57 3.03
C ASN A 516 15.86 34.03 3.04
N PRO A 517 16.63 33.34 2.18
CA PRO A 517 16.62 31.88 2.14
C PRO A 517 17.12 31.27 3.45
N ILE A 518 16.62 30.08 3.76
CA ILE A 518 17.12 29.22 4.84
C ILE A 518 18.31 28.43 4.32
N HIS A 519 19.34 28.28 5.15
CA HIS A 519 20.51 27.47 4.83
C HIS A 519 20.61 26.30 5.81
N ILE A 520 20.80 25.09 5.28
CA ILE A 520 21.05 23.88 6.06
C ILE A 520 22.40 23.33 5.60
N ASN A 521 23.35 23.19 6.52
CA ASN A 521 24.72 22.75 6.23
C ASN A 521 25.40 23.56 5.11
N GLY A 522 25.18 24.88 5.09
CA GLY A 522 25.74 25.80 4.10
C GLY A 522 25.03 25.81 2.73
N MET A 523 24.05 24.92 2.49
CA MET A 523 23.27 24.91 1.25
C MET A 523 21.93 25.62 1.43
N ALA A 524 21.59 26.52 0.51
CA ALA A 524 20.30 27.19 0.49
C ALA A 524 19.17 26.20 0.16
N VAL A 525 18.11 26.22 0.97
CA VAL A 525 16.90 25.42 0.73
C VAL A 525 16.11 26.04 -0.42
N GLU A 526 15.65 25.20 -1.35
CA GLU A 526 14.82 25.65 -2.45
C GLU A 526 13.43 26.08 -1.95
N ARG A 527 13.03 27.29 -2.34
CA ARG A 527 11.66 27.79 -2.14
C ARG A 527 10.77 27.38 -3.30
N VAL A 528 9.60 26.86 -2.98
CA VAL A 528 8.57 26.44 -3.94
C VAL A 528 7.27 27.18 -3.69
N SER A 529 6.44 27.31 -4.72
CA SER A 529 5.08 27.88 -4.63
C SER A 529 4.00 26.81 -4.35
N SER A 530 4.34 25.53 -4.54
CA SER A 530 3.48 24.39 -4.21
C SER A 530 4.32 23.19 -3.77
N PHE A 531 3.85 22.48 -2.74
CA PHE A 531 4.45 21.24 -2.27
C PHE A 531 3.39 20.16 -2.04
N LYS A 532 3.68 18.92 -2.44
CA LYS A 532 2.78 17.77 -2.25
C LYS A 532 3.08 17.08 -0.92
N PHE A 533 2.38 17.47 0.12
CA PHE A 533 2.50 16.90 1.47
C PHE A 533 1.43 15.83 1.71
N LEU A 534 1.84 14.59 2.02
CA LEU A 534 0.95 13.45 2.29
C LEU A 534 -0.15 13.22 1.23
N GLY A 535 0.16 13.49 -0.03
CA GLY A 535 -0.75 13.33 -1.17
C GLY A 535 -1.53 14.58 -1.57
N THR A 536 -1.49 15.63 -0.75
CA THR A 536 -2.23 16.88 -0.95
C THR A 536 -1.29 18.01 -1.36
N HIS A 537 -1.65 18.77 -2.39
CA HIS A 537 -0.90 19.99 -2.74
C HIS A 537 -1.26 21.14 -1.79
N ILE A 538 -0.24 21.67 -1.11
CA ILE A 538 -0.31 22.92 -0.35
C ILE A 538 0.39 23.98 -1.19
N THR A 539 -0.27 25.10 -1.45
CA THR A 539 0.25 26.21 -2.27
C THR A 539 0.48 27.46 -1.42
N GLU A 540 1.34 28.36 -1.89
CA GLU A 540 1.67 29.62 -1.20
C GLU A 540 0.46 30.55 -1.04
N ASP A 541 -0.53 30.43 -1.93
CA ASP A 541 -1.80 31.15 -1.90
C ASP A 541 -2.92 30.39 -1.17
N LEU A 542 -2.60 29.18 -0.67
CA LEU A 542 -3.54 28.22 -0.07
C LEU A 542 -4.76 27.91 -0.96
N SER A 543 -4.64 28.07 -2.28
CA SER A 543 -5.69 27.68 -3.22
C SER A 543 -5.71 26.17 -3.48
N TRP A 544 -6.92 25.63 -3.61
CA TRP A 544 -7.13 24.21 -3.91
C TRP A 544 -7.07 23.90 -5.41
N SER A 545 -6.73 24.88 -6.25
CA SER A 545 -6.73 24.78 -7.71
C SER A 545 -5.81 23.65 -8.19
N THR A 546 -4.54 23.69 -7.79
CA THR A 546 -3.52 22.68 -8.13
C THR A 546 -3.93 21.29 -7.69
N ASN A 547 -4.47 21.14 -6.48
CA ASN A 547 -4.91 19.86 -5.95
C ASN A 547 -6.11 19.32 -6.77
N THR A 548 -7.09 20.18 -7.05
CA THR A 548 -8.30 19.83 -7.83
C THR A 548 -7.93 19.44 -9.26
N SER A 549 -7.09 20.24 -9.93
CA SER A 549 -6.59 19.94 -11.27
C SER A 549 -5.79 18.64 -11.30
N SER A 550 -4.89 18.43 -10.35
CA SER A 550 -4.09 17.19 -10.26
C SER A 550 -4.99 15.95 -10.15
N LEU A 551 -6.03 16.00 -9.30
CA LEU A 551 -7.01 14.92 -9.19
C LEU A 551 -7.78 14.70 -10.50
N LEU A 552 -8.25 15.78 -11.14
CA LEU A 552 -8.98 15.71 -12.41
C LEU A 552 -8.13 15.14 -13.54
N PHE A 553 -6.89 15.60 -13.71
CA PHE A 553 -5.98 15.12 -14.75
C PHE A 553 -5.52 13.69 -14.50
N THR A 554 -5.25 13.32 -13.25
CA THR A 554 -4.91 11.93 -12.92
C THR A 554 -6.06 10.97 -13.22
N GLU A 555 -7.31 11.42 -13.06
CA GLU A 555 -8.50 10.63 -13.38
C GLU A 555 -8.81 10.63 -14.90
N LEU A 556 -8.47 11.69 -15.62
CA LEU A 556 -8.59 11.80 -17.08
C LEU A 556 -7.52 10.98 -17.82
N ASP A 557 -6.25 11.08 -17.44
CA ASP A 557 -5.13 10.32 -18.06
C ASP A 557 -5.24 8.81 -17.83
N LYS A 558 -5.91 8.39 -16.73
CA LYS A 558 -6.14 6.97 -16.42
C LYS A 558 -7.39 6.41 -17.09
N ASN A 559 -8.28 7.25 -17.62
CA ASN A 559 -9.51 6.85 -18.28
C ASN A 559 -9.46 7.24 -19.76
N ILE A 560 -9.05 6.31 -20.63
CA ILE A 560 -9.41 6.38 -22.05
C ILE A 560 -10.91 6.08 -22.16
N ILE A 561 -11.78 7.02 -21.78
CA ILE A 561 -13.22 6.99 -22.10
C ILE A 561 -13.71 8.41 -22.39
N SER A 562 -14.17 8.57 -23.63
CA SER A 562 -14.75 9.73 -24.29
C SER A 562 -15.96 10.34 -23.57
N THR A 563 -16.16 11.66 -23.71
CA THR A 563 -17.40 12.48 -23.74
C THR A 563 -18.23 12.83 -22.48
N PRO A 564 -18.76 11.93 -21.63
CA PRO A 564 -19.61 12.34 -20.49
C PRO A 564 -18.87 13.08 -19.36
N LEU A 565 -17.56 12.87 -19.21
CA LEU A 565 -16.78 13.54 -18.16
C LEU A 565 -16.61 15.06 -18.42
N ALA A 566 -16.63 15.50 -19.68
CA ALA A 566 -16.60 16.93 -20.02
C ALA A 566 -17.88 17.66 -19.56
N HIS A 567 -19.03 17.00 -19.67
CA HIS A 567 -20.31 17.52 -19.17
C HIS A 567 -20.33 17.59 -17.63
N PHE A 568 -19.69 16.62 -16.96
CA PHE A 568 -19.49 16.61 -15.51
C PHE A 568 -18.56 17.74 -15.02
N ILE A 569 -17.49 18.03 -15.76
CA ILE A 569 -16.57 19.15 -15.48
C ILE A 569 -17.30 20.50 -15.64
N GLN A 570 -18.12 20.67 -16.67
CA GLN A 570 -18.94 21.88 -16.86
C GLN A 570 -19.93 22.09 -15.71
N GLN A 571 -20.58 21.02 -15.23
CA GLN A 571 -21.51 21.10 -14.11
C GLN A 571 -20.81 21.41 -12.77
N LEU A 572 -19.64 20.84 -12.51
CA LEU A 572 -18.85 21.14 -11.30
C LEU A 572 -18.30 22.57 -11.33
N GLN A 573 -17.80 23.04 -12.46
CA GLN A 573 -17.34 24.43 -12.62
C GLN A 573 -18.49 25.43 -12.44
N ASN A 574 -19.69 25.13 -12.96
CA ASN A 574 -20.89 25.95 -12.75
C ASN A 574 -21.34 25.95 -11.29
N THR A 575 -21.24 24.82 -10.58
CA THR A 575 -21.64 24.69 -9.18
C THR A 575 -20.64 25.39 -8.23
N ILE A 576 -19.34 25.27 -8.51
CA ILE A 576 -18.28 25.99 -7.79
C ILE A 576 -18.36 27.49 -8.07
N GLY A 577 -18.66 27.88 -9.33
CA GLY A 577 -18.95 29.26 -9.71
C GLY A 577 -20.13 29.85 -8.96
N PHE A 578 -21.22 29.09 -8.82
CA PHE A 578 -22.43 29.47 -8.08
C PHE A 578 -22.19 29.62 -6.58
N MET A 579 -21.33 28.77 -5.98
CA MET A 579 -20.91 28.94 -4.58
C MET A 579 -20.03 30.18 -4.41
N ARG A 580 -19.20 30.53 -5.39
CA ARG A 580 -18.30 31.70 -5.34
C ARG A 580 -19.04 33.04 -5.45
N THR A 581 -20.12 33.11 -6.24
CA THR A 581 -21.00 34.30 -6.32
C THR A 581 -21.92 34.45 -5.12
N THR A 582 -22.27 33.34 -4.45
CA THR A 582 -23.12 33.38 -3.24
C THR A 582 -22.32 33.70 -1.98
N LEU A 583 -21.02 33.40 -1.94
CA LEU A 583 -20.12 33.63 -0.79
C LEU A 583 -19.36 34.97 -0.83
N MET A 584 -19.41 35.71 -1.94
CA MET A 584 -18.73 37.00 -2.08
C MET A 584 -19.68 38.01 -2.72
N HIS A 585 -20.61 38.56 -1.92
CA HIS A 585 -21.27 39.81 -2.28
C HIS A 585 -20.45 41.00 -1.75
N PRO A 586 -20.08 41.96 -2.61
CA PRO A 586 -19.49 43.22 -2.19
C PRO A 586 -20.64 44.14 -1.77
N ASN A 587 -20.81 44.34 -0.47
CA ASN A 587 -21.21 45.61 0.16
C ASN A 587 -21.65 45.33 1.59
N GLY A 588 -20.96 45.96 2.54
CA GLY A 588 -21.33 45.92 3.94
C GLY A 588 -22.73 46.50 4.15
N ASN A 589 -23.58 45.73 4.84
CA ASN A 589 -24.58 46.24 5.77
C ASN A 589 -25.04 45.12 6.69
N THR A 590 -25.04 45.41 7.99
CA THR A 590 -25.44 44.55 9.11
C THR A 590 -26.94 44.26 9.13
N LEU A 591 -27.32 42.99 9.26
CA LEU A 591 -28.61 42.55 9.84
C LEU A 591 -28.49 41.13 10.44
N HIS A 592 -29.14 40.95 11.58
CA HIS A 592 -29.14 39.76 12.46
C HIS A 592 -29.64 38.45 11.80
N PRO A 593 -29.27 37.27 12.35
CA PRO A 593 -29.60 35.96 11.78
C PRO A 593 -31.05 35.57 12.12
N PRO A 594 -31.90 35.27 11.12
CA PRO A 594 -32.28 33.87 10.91
C PRO A 594 -32.73 33.59 9.46
N THR A 595 -31.86 33.06 8.60
CA THR A 595 -32.32 32.55 7.27
C THR A 595 -31.63 31.27 6.80
N PHE A 596 -30.67 30.74 7.55
CA PHE A 596 -30.12 29.41 7.25
C PHE A 596 -31.01 28.27 7.77
N ALA A 597 -31.73 28.49 8.89
CA ALA A 597 -32.60 27.47 9.48
C ALA A 597 -33.84 27.18 8.63
N GLU A 598 -34.46 28.19 7.99
CA GLU A 598 -35.68 28.00 7.20
C GLU A 598 -35.44 27.29 5.86
N THR A 599 -34.29 27.50 5.21
CA THR A 599 -33.95 26.81 3.96
C THR A 599 -33.59 25.33 4.19
N VAL A 600 -33.01 25.02 5.36
CA VAL A 600 -32.72 23.64 5.79
C VAL A 600 -34.00 22.93 6.26
N ILE A 601 -34.91 23.63 6.95
CA ILE A 601 -36.21 23.09 7.39
C ILE A 601 -37.14 22.81 6.19
N ARG A 602 -37.11 23.62 5.13
CA ARG A 602 -37.97 23.43 3.94
C ARG A 602 -37.62 22.20 3.10
N ASN A 603 -36.43 21.59 3.29
CA ASN A 603 -36.00 20.36 2.63
C ASN A 603 -35.99 19.12 3.56
N LYS A 604 -36.49 19.26 4.79
CA LYS A 604 -36.44 18.22 5.84
C LYS A 604 -37.17 16.93 5.45
N ASP A 605 -38.19 17.02 4.62
CA ASP A 605 -38.98 15.85 4.20
C ASP A 605 -38.27 14.94 3.18
N LYS A 606 -37.25 15.43 2.46
CA LYS A 606 -36.43 14.59 1.56
C LYS A 606 -35.26 13.87 2.24
N TYR A 607 -34.90 14.26 3.46
CA TYR A 607 -33.77 13.68 4.21
C TYR A 607 -34.19 12.84 5.43
N SER A 608 -35.48 12.83 5.76
CA SER A 608 -36.06 12.12 6.92
C SER A 608 -35.97 10.57 6.83
N GLU A 609 -36.03 10.00 5.63
CA GLU A 609 -35.99 8.53 5.45
C GLU A 609 -34.61 7.91 5.74
N TYR A 610 -33.52 8.67 5.56
CA TYR A 610 -32.17 8.15 5.76
C TYR A 610 -31.69 8.26 7.22
N PHE A 611 -32.12 9.29 7.95
CA PHE A 611 -31.78 9.43 9.37
C PHE A 611 -32.47 8.37 10.25
N SER A 612 -33.64 7.88 9.87
CA SER A 612 -34.38 6.85 10.63
C SER A 612 -33.76 5.44 10.56
N SER A 613 -32.99 5.14 9.50
CA SER A 613 -32.35 3.82 9.31
C SER A 613 -30.96 3.74 9.98
N ASN A 614 -30.18 4.82 9.94
CA ASN A 614 -28.83 4.84 10.51
C ASN A 614 -28.79 5.07 12.03
N HIS A 615 -29.82 5.70 12.61
CA HIS A 615 -29.90 5.88 14.07
C HIS A 615 -30.26 4.59 14.83
N ARG A 616 -30.95 3.63 14.18
CA ARG A 616 -31.28 2.32 14.78
C ARG A 616 -30.09 1.35 14.85
N LYS A 617 -29.03 1.53 14.05
CA LYS A 617 -27.84 0.66 14.09
C LYS A 617 -26.70 1.18 14.95
N ARG A 618 -26.66 2.48 15.25
CA ARG A 618 -25.62 3.09 16.11
C ARG A 618 -25.97 3.16 17.60
N LYS A 619 -27.23 2.95 18.01
CA LYS A 619 -27.67 3.02 19.42
C LYS A 619 -27.41 1.78 20.30
N ARG A 620 -26.55 0.84 19.88
CA ARG A 620 -26.25 -0.38 20.68
C ARG A 620 -24.84 -0.46 21.28
N LYS A 621 -24.00 0.56 21.10
CA LYS A 621 -22.78 0.77 21.88
C LYS A 621 -22.66 2.27 22.12
N ASP A 622 -22.30 2.66 23.33
CA ASP A 622 -22.05 4.03 23.80
C ASP A 622 -23.28 4.71 24.45
N HIS A 623 -23.52 4.34 25.70
CA HIS A 623 -24.05 5.24 26.73
C HIS A 623 -22.89 5.56 27.68
N GLU A 624 -22.30 6.75 27.56
CA GLU A 624 -22.07 7.68 28.66
C GLU A 624 -21.30 8.93 28.18
N TYR A 625 -21.61 10.05 28.83
CA TYR A 625 -21.10 11.41 28.70
C TYR A 625 -21.74 12.36 27.67
N THR A 626 -22.29 13.42 28.26
CA THR A 626 -23.14 14.49 27.74
C THR A 626 -22.37 15.81 27.62
N ASN A 627 -22.86 16.65 26.68
CA ASN A 627 -22.88 18.12 26.65
C ASN A 627 -21.62 18.94 26.30
N SER A 628 -21.58 19.47 25.06
CA SER A 628 -21.24 20.87 24.73
C SER A 628 -21.62 21.18 23.25
N PRO A 629 -22.09 22.40 22.88
CA PRO A 629 -22.64 22.68 21.57
C PRO A 629 -21.56 23.19 20.61
N ASN A 630 -21.20 22.41 19.58
CA ASN A 630 -20.39 22.90 18.47
C ASN A 630 -21.17 22.79 17.16
N THR A 631 -21.19 23.90 16.43
CA THR A 631 -21.59 24.00 15.02
C THR A 631 -20.80 22.98 14.19
N PRO A 632 -21.44 22.21 13.28
CA PRO A 632 -20.71 21.28 12.42
C PRO A 632 -19.84 22.08 11.45
N SER A 633 -18.56 21.72 11.35
CA SER A 633 -17.67 22.25 10.32
C SER A 633 -18.26 21.95 8.94
N LEU A 634 -18.22 22.91 8.01
CA LEU A 634 -18.76 22.75 6.65
C LEU A 634 -17.94 21.76 5.80
N ILE A 635 -16.70 21.47 6.19
CA ILE A 635 -15.72 20.73 5.39
C ILE A 635 -16.08 19.23 5.26
N PRO A 636 -16.45 18.50 6.33
CA PRO A 636 -16.93 17.12 6.21
C PRO A 636 -18.17 16.97 5.33
N VAL A 637 -19.10 17.94 5.37
CA VAL A 637 -20.34 17.93 4.58
C VAL A 637 -20.03 18.09 3.09
N VAL A 638 -19.09 18.97 2.73
CA VAL A 638 -18.64 19.15 1.34
C VAL A 638 -17.92 17.88 0.83
N ILE A 639 -17.07 17.27 1.66
CA ILE A 639 -16.37 16.03 1.30
C ILE A 639 -17.33 14.85 1.13
N ASP A 640 -18.33 14.71 2.01
CA ASP A 640 -19.34 13.64 1.89
C ASP A 640 -20.27 13.86 0.69
N ASN A 641 -20.58 15.12 0.34
CA ASN A 641 -21.32 15.45 -0.88
C ASN A 641 -20.53 15.14 -2.16
N ILE A 642 -19.22 15.41 -2.17
CA ILE A 642 -18.32 15.05 -3.28
C ILE A 642 -18.23 13.52 -3.41
N LYS A 643 -18.06 12.80 -2.30
CA LYS A 643 -18.03 11.32 -2.27
C LYS A 643 -19.34 10.72 -2.78
N HIS A 644 -20.49 11.27 -2.37
CA HIS A 644 -21.82 10.82 -2.81
C HIS A 644 -22.08 11.11 -4.29
N SER A 645 -21.68 12.29 -4.78
CA SER A 645 -21.80 12.65 -6.20
C SER A 645 -20.96 11.74 -7.10
N ILE A 646 -19.70 11.46 -6.72
CA ILE A 646 -18.83 10.51 -7.42
C ILE A 646 -19.45 9.10 -7.44
N PHE A 647 -20.01 8.65 -6.32
CA PHE A 647 -20.62 7.32 -6.20
C PHE A 647 -21.86 7.15 -7.09
N THR A 648 -22.74 8.17 -7.12
CA THR A 648 -24.01 8.12 -7.87
C THR A 648 -23.78 8.20 -9.38
N THR A 649 -22.81 9.01 -9.81
CA THR A 649 -22.45 9.19 -11.21
C THR A 649 -21.75 7.96 -11.79
N ASN A 650 -20.85 7.32 -11.03
CA ASN A 650 -20.21 6.06 -11.44
C ASN A 650 -21.22 4.91 -11.61
N LYS A 651 -22.28 4.87 -10.79
CA LYS A 651 -23.37 3.91 -10.94
C LYS A 651 -24.19 4.15 -12.22
N SER A 652 -24.48 5.41 -12.56
CA SER A 652 -25.21 5.78 -13.79
C SER A 652 -24.42 5.46 -15.05
N ILE A 653 -23.11 5.77 -15.08
CA ILE A 653 -22.20 5.46 -16.19
C ILE A 653 -22.11 3.94 -16.42
N PHE A 654 -22.14 3.15 -15.35
CA PHE A 654 -22.11 1.69 -15.40
C PHE A 654 -23.42 1.08 -15.96
N GLU A 655 -24.58 1.62 -15.57
CA GLU A 655 -25.88 1.20 -16.11
C GLU A 655 -26.01 1.51 -17.61
N GLU A 656 -25.37 2.57 -18.08
CA GLU A 656 -25.37 2.99 -19.48
C GLU A 656 -24.35 2.18 -20.32
N LEU A 657 -23.15 1.90 -19.79
CA LEU A 657 -22.16 1.01 -20.42
C LEU A 657 -22.67 -0.44 -20.62
N ILE A 658 -23.48 -0.95 -19.69
CA ILE A 658 -24.14 -2.26 -19.82
C ILE A 658 -25.24 -2.23 -20.87
N ARG A 659 -25.93 -1.10 -21.02
CA ARG A 659 -26.99 -0.93 -22.03
C ARG A 659 -26.41 -0.86 -23.45
N CYS A 660 -25.15 -0.45 -23.60
CA CYS A 660 -24.44 -0.29 -24.86
C CYS A 660 -23.61 -1.51 -25.33
N THR A 661 -23.54 -2.62 -24.59
CA THR A 661 -22.92 -3.86 -25.10
C THR A 661 -23.82 -4.54 -26.14
N PRO A 662 -23.41 -4.70 -27.41
CA PRO A 662 -24.24 -5.37 -28.41
C PRO A 662 -24.33 -6.89 -28.13
N ASP A 663 -25.52 -7.45 -28.38
CA ASP A 663 -25.74 -8.89 -28.50
C ASP A 663 -24.86 -9.45 -29.62
N ILE A 664 -23.77 -10.13 -29.26
CA ILE A 664 -22.95 -10.86 -30.23
C ILE A 664 -23.70 -12.15 -30.60
N SER A 665 -24.57 -12.01 -31.59
CA SER A 665 -25.08 -13.12 -32.39
C SER A 665 -23.91 -13.82 -33.07
N ILE A 666 -23.71 -15.10 -32.76
CA ILE A 666 -22.78 -15.96 -33.47
C ILE A 666 -23.35 -16.16 -34.88
N LYS A 667 -22.92 -15.35 -35.85
CA LYS A 667 -23.10 -15.66 -37.27
C LYS A 667 -22.18 -16.84 -37.63
N ASN A 668 -22.79 -18.00 -37.86
CA ASN A 668 -22.16 -19.10 -38.58
C ASN A 668 -21.85 -18.65 -40.03
N PRO A 669 -20.71 -19.04 -40.61
CA PRO A 669 -20.52 -18.93 -42.05
C PRO A 669 -21.51 -19.88 -42.75
N LYS A 670 -22.48 -19.32 -43.48
CA LYS A 670 -23.34 -20.10 -44.37
C LYS A 670 -22.54 -20.49 -45.62
N THR A 671 -22.55 -21.79 -45.84
CA THR A 671 -22.41 -22.52 -47.11
C THR A 671 -22.85 -21.73 -48.34
N HIS A 672 -21.94 -21.51 -49.29
CA HIS A 672 -22.28 -21.40 -50.70
C HIS A 672 -22.20 -22.80 -51.32
N SER A 673 -23.34 -23.33 -51.76
CA SER A 673 -23.36 -24.39 -52.76
C SER A 673 -23.23 -23.75 -54.14
N SER A 674 -22.32 -24.27 -54.96
CA SER A 674 -22.37 -24.12 -56.41
C SER A 674 -21.90 -25.46 -56.96
N THR A 675 -22.86 -26.13 -57.59
CA THR A 675 -22.82 -27.46 -58.17
C THR A 675 -21.85 -27.50 -59.35
N GLN A 676 -20.93 -28.47 -59.40
CA GLN A 676 -20.58 -29.14 -60.66
C GLN A 676 -19.80 -30.47 -60.45
N LYS A 677 -20.33 -31.48 -61.13
CA LYS A 677 -19.99 -32.90 -61.27
C LYS A 677 -18.50 -33.22 -61.49
N LEU A 678 -18.02 -34.36 -60.96
CA LEU A 678 -17.14 -35.36 -61.61
C LEU A 678 -16.78 -36.45 -60.57
N HIS A 679 -17.40 -37.62 -60.59
CA HIS A 679 -17.04 -38.88 -61.29
C HIS A 679 -16.00 -39.78 -60.54
N MET A 680 -16.22 -41.09 -60.69
CA MET A 680 -15.72 -42.24 -59.93
C MET A 680 -14.20 -42.50 -59.99
N ALA A 681 -13.68 -43.18 -58.94
CA ALA A 681 -12.75 -44.34 -58.93
C ALA A 681 -11.82 -44.26 -57.69
N ARG A 682 -11.95 -45.09 -56.62
CA ARG A 682 -11.53 -46.49 -56.40
C ARG A 682 -10.00 -46.74 -56.44
N GLN A 683 -9.52 -47.42 -55.37
CA GLN A 683 -8.26 -48.18 -55.20
C GLN A 683 -6.96 -47.37 -54.95
N GLU A 684 -5.91 -47.81 -54.25
CA GLU A 684 -5.60 -48.87 -53.26
C GLU A 684 -4.15 -48.58 -52.77
N LYS A 685 -3.89 -48.73 -51.45
CA LYS A 685 -2.65 -49.20 -50.80
C LYS A 685 -1.28 -48.43 -50.90
N PRO A 686 -0.32 -48.72 -49.97
CA PRO A 686 0.69 -47.78 -49.46
C PRO A 686 2.14 -48.12 -49.86
N HIS A 687 3.10 -47.19 -49.65
CA HIS A 687 4.52 -47.57 -49.52
C HIS A 687 5.36 -46.62 -48.64
N GLN A 688 6.25 -47.27 -47.88
CA GLN A 688 7.34 -46.79 -47.03
C GLN A 688 8.51 -46.13 -47.83
N PRO A 689 9.47 -45.47 -47.14
CA PRO A 689 10.45 -44.54 -47.74
C PRO A 689 11.78 -45.23 -48.10
N PRO A 690 12.70 -44.55 -48.82
CA PRO A 690 14.09 -44.97 -48.87
C PRO A 690 15.04 -43.96 -48.19
N LEU A 691 15.97 -44.53 -47.41
CA LEU A 691 17.32 -44.01 -47.23
C LEU A 691 18.04 -43.98 -48.58
N ASN A 692 18.92 -42.99 -48.81
CA ASN A 692 20.28 -43.36 -49.19
C ASN A 692 21.33 -42.26 -48.93
N ASN A 693 22.53 -42.77 -48.71
CA ASN A 693 23.75 -42.15 -48.25
C ASN A 693 24.69 -41.79 -49.41
N LYS A 694 25.69 -40.94 -49.11
CA LYS A 694 27.05 -40.81 -49.70
C LYS A 694 27.26 -40.06 -51.04
N PRO A 695 28.50 -39.63 -51.40
CA PRO A 695 29.59 -39.09 -50.55
C PRO A 695 30.46 -37.97 -51.22
N ASN A 696 31.52 -37.57 -50.49
CA ASN A 696 32.84 -37.02 -50.91
C ASN A 696 32.97 -35.54 -51.31
N SER A 697 33.56 -34.73 -50.42
CA SER A 697 35.00 -34.40 -50.41
C SER A 697 35.39 -33.77 -49.08
#